data_AF-A0A498IXH6-F1
#
_entry.id   AF-A0A498IXH6-F1
#
_cell.length_a   1.000
_cell.length_b   1.000
_cell.length_c   1.000
_cell.angle_alpha   90.00
_cell.angle_beta   90.00
_cell.angle_gamma   90.00
#
_symmetry.space_group_name_H-M   'P 1'
#
loop_
_entity.id
_entity.type
_entity.pdbx_description
1 polymer ?
#
loop_
_entity_poly.entity_id
_entity_poly.type
_entity_poly.pdbx_seq_one_letter_code
_entity_poly.pdbx_strand_id
1 'polypeptide(L)'
;MSLAAMAAKLMHAVQYESYGGGPSGLKHVEIPIPTLKKGEVLVKLEAASLNPSDFKIQKGLARPLFPRKLPHTPGNALLPVDYLAFAVVDVLTLDGSYEGTVTDVAGEIVEVGQDVQKFKVAAEGSGLPIAGLTALQALTEAAGIKLDGTGQHKNILITGASGGVGLYAVQLAKLGNTHVTATCGTRNIELVKSLGADEVLDYNTPDGAALKSPSDRKYDFRIVSDSLVDFEPNLSERGLVIDLTPGASSLFTFVLKKITFSKKKMVPLMINAKAENLDCLVKLVKEGKLKTPWRRSLCMRFSTTAMAEKQLHVEVPIPAPKKNEVLLKLEAASLNPVDWKIQKGELRPLFPRKFPQIPVTDVAGEVVEVGQGAKKFKVGDKVVVLLSHFSGGGLAEFAVTNERLMVARPPEVSAAEGACLPVAGLTAHQALTQCAGIKLDGTGQNKNILITAASGGVGHYAVQLAKLGNTHVTATCGARNIELVKSLGADEVLDYKTEDGAALKSPSGRKYDFVINCAKGIPWSTFEPSLSAKGKVIDIAPTTSSFATFVVKKLTFSKKQLVPLLMIPKGANLECLVSLVKEKKLKAVIDSTHSLSKAEDAWIKSTVWYVGRDGTEWNETLHPTFGAPKTGGTRCSTGRILNEFSFCLTPGTTRSTSVEHKSITSLSPSSSSLFPSKGIFAPSPFHPVCALDALFWGL
;
A
#
# COMPACT_ATOMS: atom_id res chain seq x y z
N MET A 1 -7.66 -52.68 3.50
CA MET A 1 -6.96 -51.79 2.56
C MET A 1 -5.55 -51.56 3.08
N SER A 2 -4.54 -51.44 2.22
CA SER A 2 -3.15 -51.19 2.65
C SER A 2 -2.85 -49.68 2.78
N LEU A 3 -1.81 -49.32 3.52
CA LEU A 3 -1.41 -47.91 3.72
C LEU A 3 -0.99 -47.20 2.40
N ALA A 4 -0.73 -47.95 1.33
CA ALA A 4 -0.41 -47.38 0.00
C ALA A 4 -1.59 -46.61 -0.64
N ALA A 5 -2.82 -46.78 -0.15
CA ALA A 5 -4.03 -46.20 -0.73
C ALA A 5 -4.40 -44.79 -0.20
N MET A 6 -3.58 -44.17 0.65
CA MET A 6 -3.82 -42.81 1.21
C MET A 6 -2.72 -41.80 0.86
N ALA A 7 -2.04 -41.96 -0.28
CA ALA A 7 -1.38 -40.83 -0.92
C ALA A 7 -2.47 -39.83 -1.37
N ALA A 8 -2.57 -38.68 -0.70
CA ALA A 8 -3.51 -37.63 -1.10
C ALA A 8 -3.13 -37.14 -2.50
N LYS A 9 -4.06 -37.26 -3.47
CA LYS A 9 -3.85 -36.73 -4.83
C LYS A 9 -3.57 -35.23 -4.73
N LEU A 10 -2.45 -34.80 -5.29
CA LEU A 10 -2.04 -33.40 -5.30
C LEU A 10 -2.52 -32.70 -6.57
N MET A 11 -2.72 -31.40 -6.49
CA MET A 11 -2.97 -30.51 -7.61
C MET A 11 -2.01 -29.33 -7.57
N HIS A 12 -1.66 -28.81 -8.76
CA HIS A 12 -0.91 -27.59 -8.91
C HIS A 12 -1.79 -26.37 -8.62
N ALA A 13 -1.31 -25.47 -7.77
CA ALA A 13 -1.98 -24.23 -7.42
C ALA A 13 -0.99 -23.05 -7.40
N VAL A 14 -1.54 -21.84 -7.45
CA VAL A 14 -0.79 -20.61 -7.16
C VAL A 14 -1.25 -20.11 -5.79
N GLN A 15 -0.31 -19.85 -4.87
CA GLN A 15 -0.63 -19.37 -3.53
C GLN A 15 0.29 -18.23 -3.08
N TYR A 16 -0.14 -17.46 -2.08
CA TYR A 16 0.72 -16.54 -1.34
C TYR A 16 0.64 -16.78 0.17
N GLU A 17 1.79 -16.67 0.83
CA GLU A 17 1.98 -16.92 2.27
C GLU A 17 1.87 -15.65 3.14
N SER A 18 1.86 -14.47 2.51
CA SER A 18 1.85 -13.18 3.21
C SER A 18 1.19 -12.09 2.37
N TYR A 19 0.70 -11.04 3.03
CA TYR A 19 0.20 -9.83 2.35
C TYR A 19 1.35 -9.02 1.73
N GLY A 20 1.18 -8.55 0.49
CA GLY A 20 2.19 -7.79 -0.25
C GLY A 20 3.07 -8.67 -1.14
N GLY A 21 4.17 -8.11 -1.67
CA GLY A 21 4.99 -8.76 -2.70
C GLY A 21 4.42 -8.67 -4.13
N GLY A 22 3.09 -8.58 -4.31
CA GLY A 22 2.50 -8.50 -5.66
C GLY A 22 2.78 -9.78 -6.47
N PRO A 23 3.14 -9.70 -7.76
CA PRO A 23 3.41 -10.88 -8.58
C PRO A 23 4.48 -11.82 -8.00
N SER A 24 5.56 -11.29 -7.41
CA SER A 24 6.62 -12.11 -6.79
C SER A 24 6.24 -12.67 -5.40
N GLY A 25 5.06 -12.29 -4.87
CA GLY A 25 4.45 -12.96 -3.72
C GLY A 25 3.65 -14.22 -4.09
N LEU A 26 3.44 -14.49 -5.38
CA LEU A 26 2.70 -15.65 -5.87
C LEU A 26 3.67 -16.83 -6.14
N LYS A 27 3.55 -17.89 -5.35
CA LYS A 27 4.31 -19.14 -5.51
C LYS A 27 3.47 -20.18 -6.25
N HIS A 28 4.11 -20.94 -7.14
CA HIS A 28 3.57 -22.19 -7.64
C HIS A 28 3.83 -23.30 -6.60
N VAL A 29 2.80 -24.06 -6.25
CA VAL A 29 2.84 -25.09 -5.20
C VAL A 29 2.02 -26.32 -5.59
N GLU A 30 2.38 -27.48 -5.06
CA GLU A 30 1.51 -28.66 -5.04
C GLU A 30 0.78 -28.70 -3.70
N ILE A 31 -0.54 -28.86 -3.73
CA ILE A 31 -1.40 -28.96 -2.54
C ILE A 31 -2.40 -30.12 -2.70
N PRO A 32 -2.91 -30.73 -1.62
CA PRO A 32 -3.94 -31.76 -1.72
C PRO A 32 -5.18 -31.28 -2.46
N ILE A 33 -5.77 -32.15 -3.27
CA ILE A 33 -7.10 -31.93 -3.87
C ILE A 33 -8.14 -31.78 -2.74
N PRO A 34 -8.93 -30.69 -2.72
CA PRO A 34 -10.06 -30.50 -1.81
C PRO A 34 -10.97 -31.73 -1.68
N THR A 35 -11.33 -32.07 -0.43
CA THR A 35 -12.32 -33.12 -0.15
C THR A 35 -13.73 -32.55 -0.22
N LEU A 36 -14.54 -33.12 -1.11
CA LEU A 36 -15.91 -32.71 -1.39
C LEU A 36 -16.84 -32.88 -0.17
N LYS A 37 -17.64 -31.86 0.15
CA LYS A 37 -18.72 -31.94 1.16
C LYS A 37 -20.09 -32.00 0.47
N LYS A 38 -21.13 -32.33 1.25
CA LYS A 38 -22.51 -32.38 0.76
C LYS A 38 -22.96 -31.01 0.23
N GLY A 39 -23.24 -30.93 -1.08
CA GLY A 39 -23.70 -29.71 -1.77
C GLY A 39 -22.61 -29.01 -2.58
N GLU A 40 -21.35 -29.39 -2.40
CA GLU A 40 -20.21 -28.89 -3.20
C GLU A 40 -20.04 -29.72 -4.48
N VAL A 41 -19.33 -29.20 -5.49
CA VAL A 41 -19.00 -29.93 -6.74
C VAL A 41 -17.52 -29.77 -7.10
N LEU A 42 -16.86 -30.85 -7.52
CA LEU A 42 -15.42 -30.84 -7.80
C LEU A 42 -15.14 -30.46 -9.26
N VAL A 43 -14.80 -29.20 -9.50
CA VAL A 43 -14.65 -28.63 -10.87
C VAL A 43 -13.20 -28.55 -11.35
N LYS A 44 -12.93 -29.10 -12.54
CA LYS A 44 -11.63 -28.97 -13.22
C LYS A 44 -11.48 -27.58 -13.84
N LEU A 45 -10.47 -26.82 -13.40
CA LEU A 45 -10.13 -25.52 -13.98
C LEU A 45 -9.43 -25.66 -15.35
N GLU A 46 -10.09 -25.21 -16.42
CA GLU A 46 -9.41 -24.96 -17.70
C GLU A 46 -8.83 -23.53 -17.80
N ALA A 47 -9.50 -22.55 -17.19
CA ALA A 47 -9.07 -21.15 -17.13
C ALA A 47 -9.63 -20.45 -15.88
N ALA A 48 -8.90 -19.47 -15.35
CA ALA A 48 -9.34 -18.61 -14.26
C ALA A 48 -9.02 -17.14 -14.57
N SER A 49 -9.90 -16.22 -14.18
CA SER A 49 -9.68 -14.78 -14.34
C SER A 49 -9.02 -14.15 -13.11
N LEU A 50 -8.09 -13.22 -13.34
CA LEU A 50 -7.46 -12.42 -12.27
C LEU A 50 -8.22 -11.10 -12.12
N ASN A 51 -8.81 -10.87 -10.95
CA ASN A 51 -9.73 -9.77 -10.71
C ASN A 51 -9.12 -8.72 -9.77
N PRO A 52 -9.64 -7.46 -9.77
CA PRO A 52 -9.17 -6.43 -8.84
C PRO A 52 -9.34 -6.79 -7.36
N SER A 53 -10.28 -7.70 -7.04
CA SER A 53 -10.44 -8.32 -5.73
C SER A 53 -9.20 -9.08 -5.30
N ASP A 54 -8.69 -10.01 -6.13
CA ASP A 54 -7.52 -10.84 -5.82
C ASP A 54 -6.32 -10.00 -5.43
N PHE A 55 -6.03 -8.97 -6.23
CA PHE A 55 -4.97 -8.00 -5.97
C PHE A 55 -5.19 -7.17 -4.69
N LYS A 56 -6.44 -6.78 -4.40
CA LYS A 56 -6.79 -6.05 -3.16
C LYS A 56 -6.62 -6.94 -1.92
N ILE A 57 -7.02 -8.21 -1.97
CA ILE A 57 -6.80 -9.19 -0.90
C ILE A 57 -5.29 -9.41 -0.71
N GLN A 58 -4.56 -9.70 -1.80
CA GLN A 58 -3.13 -9.96 -1.81
C GLN A 58 -2.33 -8.79 -1.22
N LYS A 59 -2.67 -7.54 -1.56
CA LYS A 59 -2.08 -6.33 -0.96
C LYS A 59 -2.49 -6.04 0.48
N GLY A 60 -3.40 -6.83 1.08
CA GLY A 60 -3.90 -6.63 2.44
C GLY A 60 -4.94 -5.52 2.60
N LEU A 61 -5.51 -5.02 1.49
CA LEU A 61 -6.53 -3.97 1.50
C LEU A 61 -7.92 -4.48 1.95
N ALA A 62 -8.08 -5.80 2.06
CA ALA A 62 -9.28 -6.46 2.59
C ALA A 62 -9.15 -6.89 4.08
N ARG A 63 -8.10 -6.47 4.78
CA ARG A 63 -7.88 -6.82 6.20
C ARG A 63 -8.88 -6.12 7.13
N PRO A 64 -9.31 -6.75 8.24
CA PRO A 64 -8.95 -8.10 8.69
C PRO A 64 -9.81 -9.23 8.07
N LEU A 65 -10.70 -8.91 7.13
CA LEU A 65 -11.74 -9.84 6.65
C LEU A 65 -11.19 -10.97 5.76
N PHE A 66 -10.21 -10.67 4.88
CA PHE A 66 -9.68 -11.62 3.91
C PHE A 66 -8.17 -11.49 3.64
N PRO A 67 -7.46 -12.62 3.37
CA PRO A 67 -7.94 -13.98 3.54
C PRO A 67 -7.83 -14.39 5.01
N ARG A 68 -8.78 -15.22 5.49
CA ARG A 68 -8.86 -15.61 6.91
C ARG A 68 -7.76 -16.57 7.36
N LYS A 69 -7.03 -17.17 6.41
CA LYS A 69 -5.88 -18.06 6.61
C LYS A 69 -4.87 -17.83 5.49
N LEU A 70 -3.61 -18.14 5.77
CA LEU A 70 -2.50 -18.20 4.82
C LEU A 70 -1.80 -19.57 4.97
N PRO A 71 -1.22 -20.16 3.92
CA PRO A 71 -1.20 -19.66 2.54
C PRO A 71 -2.59 -19.64 1.90
N HIS A 72 -2.78 -18.79 0.88
CA HIS A 72 -4.07 -18.58 0.23
C HIS A 72 -3.98 -18.63 -1.29
N THR A 73 -4.90 -19.37 -1.91
CA THR A 73 -5.11 -19.45 -3.36
C THR A 73 -6.02 -18.29 -3.81
N PRO A 74 -5.56 -17.35 -4.66
CA PRO A 74 -6.43 -16.33 -5.26
C PRO A 74 -7.36 -16.93 -6.34
N GLY A 75 -8.33 -16.14 -6.82
CA GLY A 75 -9.41 -16.58 -7.71
C GLY A 75 -10.74 -16.83 -6.97
N ASN A 76 -10.76 -16.65 -5.65
CA ASN A 76 -11.96 -16.82 -4.83
C ASN A 76 -12.77 -15.52 -4.79
N ALA A 77 -14.01 -15.54 -5.28
CA ALA A 77 -14.85 -14.36 -5.43
C ALA A 77 -15.29 -13.81 -4.05
N LEU A 78 -15.06 -12.52 -3.79
CA LEU A 78 -15.49 -11.87 -2.54
C LEU A 78 -16.98 -11.51 -2.55
N LEU A 79 -17.84 -12.52 -2.60
CA LEU A 79 -19.27 -12.37 -2.37
C LEU A 79 -19.63 -12.91 -0.98
N PRO A 80 -20.43 -12.19 -0.18
CA PRO A 80 -20.96 -12.74 1.07
C PRO A 80 -22.12 -13.70 0.78
N VAL A 81 -22.15 -14.83 1.52
CA VAL A 81 -23.19 -15.86 1.50
C VAL A 81 -23.16 -16.80 0.29
N ASP A 82 -22.64 -18.00 0.56
CA ASP A 82 -22.90 -19.31 -0.06
C ASP A 82 -22.68 -19.56 -1.56
N TYR A 83 -22.74 -18.58 -2.47
CA TYR A 83 -22.73 -18.85 -3.92
C TYR A 83 -21.59 -18.20 -4.72
N LEU A 84 -21.12 -18.98 -5.71
CA LEU A 84 -20.30 -18.64 -6.89
C LEU A 84 -18.80 -18.31 -6.69
N ALA A 85 -17.97 -19.35 -6.84
CA ALA A 85 -16.66 -19.26 -7.49
C ALA A 85 -16.65 -20.09 -8.78
N PHE A 86 -17.07 -19.50 -9.91
CA PHE A 86 -17.23 -20.22 -11.19
C PHE A 86 -16.09 -19.91 -12.17
N ALA A 87 -15.53 -20.98 -12.73
CA ALA A 87 -14.82 -20.98 -14.00
C ALA A 87 -15.73 -21.54 -15.11
N VAL A 88 -15.22 -21.63 -16.34
CA VAL A 88 -15.88 -22.41 -17.40
C VAL A 88 -15.77 -23.90 -17.07
N VAL A 89 -16.86 -24.65 -17.24
CA VAL A 89 -16.94 -26.07 -16.86
C VAL A 89 -17.58 -26.88 -17.99
N ASP A 90 -16.91 -27.97 -18.40
CA ASP A 90 -17.59 -29.12 -19.00
C ASP A 90 -18.17 -29.96 -17.85
N VAL A 91 -19.48 -29.85 -17.61
CA VAL A 91 -20.16 -30.56 -16.51
C VAL A 91 -20.58 -31.94 -16.98
N LEU A 92 -19.98 -32.98 -16.40
CA LEU A 92 -20.50 -34.35 -16.43
C LEU A 92 -21.04 -34.70 -15.05
N THR A 93 -22.37 -34.71 -14.89
CA THR A 93 -23.04 -35.45 -13.82
C THR A 93 -23.46 -36.83 -14.35
N LEU A 94 -23.42 -37.85 -13.49
CA LEU A 94 -23.83 -39.22 -13.86
C LEU A 94 -25.33 -39.49 -13.60
N ASP A 95 -26.05 -38.44 -13.20
CA ASP A 95 -27.50 -38.35 -13.07
C ASP A 95 -27.97 -36.92 -13.45
N GLY A 96 -29.14 -36.84 -14.09
CA GLY A 96 -29.57 -35.68 -14.89
C GLY A 96 -30.35 -34.59 -14.14
N SER A 97 -30.01 -34.29 -12.88
CA SER A 97 -30.73 -33.26 -12.10
C SER A 97 -29.85 -32.61 -11.03
N TYR A 98 -29.80 -31.27 -11.01
CA TYR A 98 -29.24 -30.54 -9.88
C TYR A 98 -29.82 -29.14 -9.67
N GLU A 99 -30.33 -28.90 -8.46
CA GLU A 99 -30.44 -27.56 -7.85
C GLU A 99 -29.44 -27.52 -6.68
N GLY A 100 -28.53 -26.54 -6.65
CA GLY A 100 -27.56 -26.43 -5.55
C GLY A 100 -26.37 -25.51 -5.81
N THR A 101 -25.32 -25.66 -5.01
CA THR A 101 -24.55 -24.51 -4.51
C THR A 101 -23.03 -24.69 -4.64
N VAL A 102 -22.46 -24.27 -5.76
CA VAL A 102 -21.03 -24.45 -6.05
C VAL A 102 -20.13 -23.60 -5.14
N THR A 103 -19.38 -24.28 -4.27
CA THR A 103 -18.21 -23.74 -3.55
C THR A 103 -17.06 -24.76 -3.56
N ASP A 104 -15.84 -24.21 -3.64
CA ASP A 104 -14.55 -24.91 -3.85
C ASP A 104 -14.40 -25.70 -5.18
N VAL A 105 -13.16 -25.88 -5.64
CA VAL A 105 -12.86 -26.23 -7.04
C VAL A 105 -11.57 -27.07 -7.13
N ALA A 106 -11.61 -28.23 -7.82
CA ALA A 106 -10.42 -29.07 -8.05
C ALA A 106 -10.58 -30.01 -9.27
N GLY A 107 -9.49 -30.32 -9.97
CA GLY A 107 -9.50 -31.08 -11.22
C GLY A 107 -8.69 -32.37 -11.20
N GLU A 108 -9.05 -33.30 -12.10
CA GLU A 108 -8.29 -34.52 -12.38
C GLU A 108 -7.70 -34.51 -13.81
N ILE A 109 -6.62 -35.28 -14.02
CA ILE A 109 -5.79 -35.24 -15.23
C ILE A 109 -6.32 -36.22 -16.29
N VAL A 110 -6.38 -35.75 -17.54
CA VAL A 110 -6.43 -36.56 -18.77
C VAL A 110 -5.53 -35.86 -19.80
N GLU A 111 -4.92 -36.62 -20.71
CA GLU A 111 -3.75 -36.22 -21.51
C GLU A 111 -3.97 -35.11 -22.56
N VAL A 112 -2.85 -34.57 -23.03
CA VAL A 112 -2.77 -33.45 -23.98
C VAL A 112 -2.95 -33.91 -25.43
N GLY A 113 -4.18 -33.90 -25.91
CA GLY A 113 -4.47 -33.74 -27.34
C GLY A 113 -4.18 -32.31 -27.79
N GLN A 114 -3.61 -32.13 -28.98
CA GLN A 114 -3.32 -30.79 -29.53
C GLN A 114 -4.60 -30.07 -29.95
N ASP A 115 -5.05 -29.07 -29.18
CA ASP A 115 -6.24 -28.30 -29.54
C ASP A 115 -6.18 -26.82 -29.11
N VAL A 116 -5.76 -25.96 -30.03
CA VAL A 116 -5.70 -24.49 -29.79
C VAL A 116 -7.11 -23.88 -29.67
N GLN A 117 -8.15 -24.56 -30.17
CA GLN A 117 -9.52 -24.07 -30.09
C GLN A 117 -10.09 -24.12 -28.66
N LYS A 118 -9.83 -25.19 -27.90
CA LYS A 118 -10.36 -25.35 -26.53
C LYS A 118 -9.90 -24.24 -25.59
N PHE A 119 -8.59 -23.94 -25.58
CA PHE A 119 -8.00 -22.88 -24.76
C PHE A 119 -8.60 -21.49 -25.06
N LYS A 120 -9.05 -21.25 -26.30
CA LYS A 120 -9.74 -20.02 -26.69
C LYS A 120 -11.11 -19.90 -26.01
N VAL A 121 -11.93 -20.95 -26.06
CA VAL A 121 -13.28 -20.98 -25.48
C VAL A 121 -13.25 -20.87 -23.96
N ALA A 122 -12.34 -21.58 -23.29
CA ALA A 122 -12.15 -21.49 -21.84
C ALA A 122 -11.74 -20.08 -21.40
N ALA A 123 -10.81 -19.44 -22.12
CA ALA A 123 -10.40 -18.06 -21.86
C ALA A 123 -11.56 -17.07 -22.08
N GLU A 124 -12.31 -17.20 -23.19
CA GLU A 124 -13.46 -16.36 -23.53
C GLU A 124 -14.55 -16.36 -22.44
N GLY A 125 -14.90 -17.52 -21.87
CA GLY A 125 -15.90 -17.61 -20.80
C GLY A 125 -15.42 -17.13 -19.42
N SER A 126 -14.12 -17.24 -19.12
CA SER A 126 -13.56 -16.98 -17.77
C SER A 126 -13.76 -15.55 -17.23
N GLY A 127 -14.03 -14.57 -18.10
CA GLY A 127 -14.31 -13.18 -17.72
C GLY A 127 -15.77 -12.88 -17.35
N LEU A 128 -16.72 -13.75 -17.72
CA LEU A 128 -18.16 -13.52 -17.49
C LEU A 128 -18.57 -13.48 -16.01
N PRO A 129 -18.11 -14.39 -15.12
CA PRO A 129 -18.66 -14.50 -13.76
C PRO A 129 -18.39 -13.29 -12.85
N ILE A 130 -17.32 -12.52 -13.08
CA ILE A 130 -17.06 -11.28 -12.33
C ILE A 130 -17.34 -10.06 -13.22
N ALA A 131 -16.57 -9.87 -14.29
CA ALA A 131 -16.65 -8.64 -15.07
C ALA A 131 -17.93 -8.54 -15.91
N GLY A 132 -18.40 -9.65 -16.46
CA GLY A 132 -19.69 -9.73 -17.16
C GLY A 132 -20.88 -9.50 -16.23
N LEU A 133 -20.97 -10.23 -15.11
CA LEU A 133 -22.06 -10.07 -14.14
C LEU A 133 -22.10 -8.65 -13.54
N THR A 134 -20.94 -8.06 -13.23
CA THR A 134 -20.87 -6.67 -12.75
C THR A 134 -21.45 -5.69 -13.79
N ALA A 135 -21.11 -5.86 -15.07
CA ALA A 135 -21.62 -5.01 -16.14
C ALA A 135 -23.13 -5.20 -16.35
N LEU A 136 -23.59 -6.45 -16.36
CA LEU A 136 -25.01 -6.79 -16.51
C LEU A 136 -25.83 -6.15 -15.39
N GLN A 137 -25.47 -6.40 -14.13
CA GLN A 137 -26.22 -5.93 -12.97
C GLN A 137 -26.21 -4.40 -12.84
N ALA A 138 -25.10 -3.74 -13.20
CA ALA A 138 -25.05 -2.28 -13.27
C ALA A 138 -26.06 -1.72 -14.28
N LEU A 139 -26.26 -2.38 -15.42
CA LEU A 139 -27.15 -1.91 -16.48
C LEU A 139 -28.61 -2.29 -16.24
N THR A 140 -28.89 -3.55 -15.87
CA THR A 140 -30.27 -4.05 -15.71
C THR A 140 -30.87 -3.66 -14.36
N GLU A 141 -30.25 -4.07 -13.25
CA GLU A 141 -30.80 -3.85 -11.90
C GLU A 141 -30.62 -2.39 -11.43
N ALA A 142 -29.46 -1.78 -11.65
CA ALA A 142 -29.18 -0.42 -11.17
C ALA A 142 -29.58 0.70 -12.14
N ALA A 143 -29.30 0.57 -13.44
CA ALA A 143 -29.66 1.59 -14.44
C ALA A 143 -31.05 1.39 -15.10
N GLY A 144 -31.72 0.24 -14.89
CA GLY A 144 -33.01 -0.07 -15.49
C GLY A 144 -32.98 -0.06 -17.03
N ILE A 145 -31.93 -0.63 -17.62
CA ILE A 145 -31.78 -0.82 -19.07
C ILE A 145 -32.26 -2.23 -19.41
N LYS A 146 -33.16 -2.33 -20.39
CA LYS A 146 -33.62 -3.62 -20.93
C LYS A 146 -32.77 -4.01 -22.13
N LEU A 147 -32.15 -5.18 -22.12
CA LEU A 147 -31.28 -5.66 -23.21
C LEU A 147 -32.01 -6.11 -24.47
N ASP A 148 -33.34 -6.09 -24.45
CA ASP A 148 -34.22 -6.34 -25.61
C ASP A 148 -34.42 -5.10 -26.51
N GLY A 149 -33.85 -3.95 -26.13
CA GLY A 149 -34.00 -2.68 -26.84
C GLY A 149 -35.35 -1.98 -26.65
N THR A 150 -36.30 -2.56 -25.90
CA THR A 150 -37.63 -2.00 -25.59
C THR A 150 -37.62 -0.97 -24.44
N GLY A 151 -36.43 -0.64 -23.94
CA GLY A 151 -36.23 0.42 -22.95
C GLY A 151 -36.37 1.82 -23.55
N GLN A 152 -36.55 2.82 -22.69
CA GLN A 152 -36.37 4.21 -23.10
C GLN A 152 -34.91 4.47 -23.48
N HIS A 153 -34.69 5.17 -24.59
CA HIS A 153 -33.36 5.61 -25.00
C HIS A 153 -32.74 6.52 -23.92
N LYS A 154 -31.49 6.24 -23.55
CA LYS A 154 -30.78 6.84 -22.41
C LYS A 154 -29.35 7.20 -22.80
N ASN A 155 -28.77 8.22 -22.16
CA ASN A 155 -27.38 8.60 -22.36
C ASN A 155 -26.52 8.03 -21.22
N ILE A 156 -25.49 7.23 -21.53
CA ILE A 156 -24.62 6.61 -20.53
C ILE A 156 -23.14 6.96 -20.76
N LEU A 157 -22.44 7.31 -19.67
CA LEU A 157 -21.00 7.51 -19.64
C LEU A 157 -20.31 6.32 -18.95
N ILE A 158 -19.59 5.51 -19.73
CA ILE A 158 -18.85 4.34 -19.22
C ILE A 158 -17.38 4.71 -19.08
N THR A 159 -16.95 4.96 -17.84
CA THR A 159 -15.53 5.28 -17.57
C THR A 159 -14.69 4.01 -17.49
N GLY A 160 -13.47 4.04 -18.04
CA GLY A 160 -12.60 2.87 -18.07
C GLY A 160 -13.08 1.75 -19.02
N ALA A 161 -13.82 2.11 -20.07
CA ALA A 161 -14.48 1.22 -21.04
C ALA A 161 -13.57 0.15 -21.71
N SER A 162 -12.25 0.34 -21.67
CA SER A 162 -11.28 -0.62 -22.21
C SER A 162 -10.67 -1.58 -21.16
N GLY A 163 -11.18 -1.56 -19.93
CA GLY A 163 -10.88 -2.49 -18.84
C GLY A 163 -12.00 -3.52 -18.62
N GLY A 164 -11.77 -4.49 -17.71
CA GLY A 164 -12.58 -5.71 -17.56
C GLY A 164 -14.11 -5.51 -17.65
N VAL A 165 -14.71 -4.81 -16.68
CA VAL A 165 -16.17 -4.56 -16.68
C VAL A 165 -16.59 -3.68 -17.87
N GLY A 166 -15.79 -2.67 -18.20
CA GLY A 166 -16.08 -1.69 -19.25
C GLY A 166 -16.31 -2.32 -20.63
N LEU A 167 -15.52 -3.34 -20.98
CA LEU A 167 -15.63 -4.06 -22.25
C LEU A 167 -16.97 -4.77 -22.42
N TYR A 168 -17.55 -5.30 -21.34
CA TYR A 168 -18.91 -5.86 -21.34
C TYR A 168 -19.97 -4.75 -21.27
N ALA A 169 -19.75 -3.72 -20.46
CA ALA A 169 -20.72 -2.66 -20.23
C ALA A 169 -21.04 -1.86 -21.50
N VAL A 170 -20.06 -1.57 -22.37
CA VAL A 170 -20.31 -0.89 -23.66
C VAL A 170 -21.26 -1.71 -24.54
N GLN A 171 -21.01 -3.00 -24.69
CA GLN A 171 -21.80 -3.89 -25.54
C GLN A 171 -23.22 -4.10 -25.00
N LEU A 172 -23.34 -4.40 -23.71
CA LEU A 172 -24.63 -4.60 -23.05
C LEU A 172 -25.47 -3.31 -23.05
N ALA A 173 -24.87 -2.15 -22.82
CA ALA A 173 -25.56 -0.86 -22.93
C ALA A 173 -26.06 -0.61 -24.36
N LYS A 174 -25.28 -1.01 -25.38
CA LYS A 174 -25.66 -0.85 -26.78
C LYS A 174 -26.81 -1.76 -27.21
N LEU A 175 -26.83 -3.02 -26.75
CA LEU A 175 -27.99 -3.92 -26.90
C LEU A 175 -29.27 -3.29 -26.30
N GLY A 176 -29.14 -2.60 -25.17
CA GLY A 176 -30.24 -1.90 -24.52
C GLY A 176 -30.69 -0.58 -25.15
N ASN A 177 -30.38 -0.33 -26.42
CA ASN A 177 -30.76 0.86 -27.18
C ASN A 177 -30.37 2.19 -26.47
N THR A 178 -29.15 2.26 -25.93
CA THR A 178 -28.62 3.49 -25.32
C THR A 178 -27.56 4.16 -26.19
N HIS A 179 -27.35 5.46 -25.97
CA HIS A 179 -26.23 6.22 -26.53
C HIS A 179 -25.06 6.17 -25.55
N VAL A 180 -23.94 5.59 -25.99
CA VAL A 180 -22.80 5.22 -25.14
C VAL A 180 -21.62 6.14 -25.41
N THR A 181 -21.37 7.11 -24.52
CA THR A 181 -20.06 7.75 -24.42
C THR A 181 -19.16 6.88 -23.53
N ALA A 182 -17.96 6.59 -24.00
CA ALA A 182 -17.00 5.74 -23.31
C ALA A 182 -15.69 6.49 -23.03
N THR A 183 -14.95 6.12 -21.97
CA THR A 183 -13.60 6.66 -21.72
C THR A 183 -12.54 5.58 -21.76
N CYS A 184 -11.46 5.84 -22.47
CA CYS A 184 -10.28 4.97 -22.54
C CYS A 184 -9.02 5.81 -22.80
N GLY A 185 -7.85 5.17 -22.83
CA GLY A 185 -6.61 5.82 -23.26
C GLY A 185 -6.32 5.53 -24.73
N THR A 186 -5.88 6.54 -25.48
CA THR A 186 -5.52 6.60 -26.92
C THR A 186 -5.45 5.27 -27.68
N ARG A 187 -4.56 4.36 -27.24
CA ARG A 187 -4.32 3.03 -27.87
C ARG A 187 -5.53 2.08 -27.89
N ASN A 188 -6.65 2.46 -27.30
CA ASN A 188 -7.85 1.63 -27.16
C ASN A 188 -9.10 2.24 -27.81
N ILE A 189 -9.00 3.39 -28.49
CA ILE A 189 -10.17 4.10 -29.04
C ILE A 189 -10.91 3.21 -30.05
N GLU A 190 -10.20 2.67 -31.05
CA GLU A 190 -10.83 1.82 -32.08
C GLU A 190 -11.39 0.51 -31.51
N LEU A 191 -10.76 -0.06 -30.48
CA LEU A 191 -11.31 -1.21 -29.77
C LEU A 191 -12.67 -0.86 -29.13
N VAL A 192 -12.75 0.26 -28.41
CA VAL A 192 -13.97 0.68 -27.72
C VAL A 192 -15.09 1.06 -28.70
N LYS A 193 -14.76 1.72 -29.82
CA LYS A 193 -15.70 1.92 -30.94
C LYS A 193 -16.21 0.60 -31.51
N SER A 194 -15.33 -0.38 -31.75
CA SER A 194 -15.68 -1.70 -32.32
C SER A 194 -16.59 -2.58 -31.42
N LEU A 195 -16.80 -2.15 -30.17
CA LEU A 195 -17.70 -2.75 -29.19
C LEU A 195 -19.05 -2.01 -29.08
N GLY A 196 -19.26 -0.92 -29.83
CA GLY A 196 -20.54 -0.21 -29.92
C GLY A 196 -20.61 1.14 -29.20
N ALA A 197 -19.49 1.73 -28.77
CA ALA A 197 -19.47 3.09 -28.23
C ALA A 197 -19.71 4.14 -29.34
N ASP A 198 -20.63 5.07 -29.12
CA ASP A 198 -20.98 6.16 -30.04
C ASP A 198 -19.96 7.31 -29.96
N GLU A 199 -19.53 7.66 -28.75
CA GLU A 199 -18.49 8.65 -28.48
C GLU A 199 -17.36 8.00 -27.66
N VAL A 200 -16.11 8.38 -27.89
CA VAL A 200 -14.97 7.92 -27.08
C VAL A 200 -14.08 9.09 -26.66
N LEU A 201 -13.97 9.29 -25.35
CA LEU A 201 -13.12 10.31 -24.74
C LEU A 201 -11.76 9.71 -24.37
N ASP A 202 -10.68 10.27 -24.92
CA ASP A 202 -9.32 9.89 -24.57
C ASP A 202 -8.88 10.60 -23.28
N TYR A 203 -8.79 9.87 -22.17
CA TYR A 203 -8.37 10.42 -20.88
C TYR A 203 -6.91 10.91 -20.84
N ASN A 204 -6.12 10.68 -21.90
CA ASN A 204 -4.78 11.26 -22.06
C ASN A 204 -4.81 12.69 -22.62
N THR A 205 -5.95 13.17 -23.12
CA THR A 205 -6.13 14.55 -23.60
C THR A 205 -6.74 15.44 -22.50
N PRO A 206 -6.52 16.77 -22.52
CA PRO A 206 -7.08 17.67 -21.49
C PRO A 206 -8.60 17.60 -21.39
N ASP A 207 -9.32 17.55 -22.51
CA ASP A 207 -10.77 17.54 -22.53
C ASP A 207 -11.36 16.18 -22.15
N GLY A 208 -10.72 15.07 -22.55
CA GLY A 208 -11.11 13.73 -22.11
C GLY A 208 -10.79 13.46 -20.64
N ALA A 209 -9.72 14.03 -20.10
CA ALA A 209 -9.42 14.04 -18.66
C ALA A 209 -10.44 14.88 -17.86
N ALA A 210 -10.89 16.01 -18.43
CA ALA A 210 -11.99 16.82 -17.91
C ALA A 210 -13.39 16.22 -18.19
N LEU A 211 -13.46 15.06 -18.86
CA LEU A 211 -14.69 14.37 -19.26
C LEU A 211 -15.68 15.21 -20.09
N LYS A 212 -15.20 16.24 -20.80
CA LYS A 212 -16.04 17.04 -21.69
C LYS A 212 -16.47 16.19 -22.89
N SER A 213 -17.78 16.06 -23.11
CA SER A 213 -18.29 15.50 -24.36
C SER A 213 -18.14 16.53 -25.48
N PRO A 214 -17.71 16.13 -26.70
CA PRO A 214 -17.78 16.98 -27.89
C PRO A 214 -19.21 17.43 -28.24
N SER A 215 -20.26 16.81 -27.68
CA SER A 215 -21.66 17.21 -27.86
C SER A 215 -22.30 17.86 -26.62
N ASP A 216 -21.49 18.27 -25.62
CA ASP A 216 -21.90 18.89 -24.33
C ASP A 216 -22.99 18.11 -23.53
N ARG A 217 -23.15 16.83 -23.90
CA ARG A 217 -24.22 15.92 -23.49
C ARG A 217 -24.27 15.70 -21.98
N LYS A 218 -25.49 15.67 -21.43
CA LYS A 218 -25.74 15.24 -20.05
C LYS A 218 -26.07 13.76 -20.01
N TYR A 219 -25.51 13.05 -19.03
CA TYR A 219 -25.67 11.62 -18.87
C TYR A 219 -26.69 11.28 -17.79
N ASP A 220 -27.56 10.33 -18.11
CA ASP A 220 -28.55 9.78 -17.19
C ASP A 220 -27.91 8.74 -16.27
N PHE A 221 -26.86 8.08 -16.75
CA PHE A 221 -26.10 7.06 -16.02
C PHE A 221 -24.60 7.25 -16.22
N ARG A 222 -23.81 7.07 -15.16
CA ARG A 222 -22.34 6.99 -15.25
C ARG A 222 -21.83 5.79 -14.46
N ILE A 223 -21.14 4.88 -15.14
CA ILE A 223 -20.48 3.71 -14.52
C ILE A 223 -19.02 4.05 -14.21
N VAL A 224 -18.60 3.81 -12.97
CA VAL A 224 -17.25 4.14 -12.47
C VAL A 224 -16.63 3.02 -11.64
N SER A 225 -15.30 2.89 -11.72
CA SER A 225 -14.50 1.88 -10.99
C SER A 225 -13.38 2.50 -10.13
N ASP A 226 -13.44 3.81 -9.88
CA ASP A 226 -12.44 4.57 -9.13
C ASP A 226 -13.04 5.84 -8.49
N SER A 227 -12.37 6.36 -7.46
CA SER A 227 -12.90 7.37 -6.52
C SER A 227 -12.75 8.82 -7.00
N LEU A 228 -13.89 9.47 -7.27
CA LEU A 228 -14.15 10.91 -7.07
C LEU A 228 -13.26 11.91 -7.84
N VAL A 229 -13.57 12.13 -9.12
CA VAL A 229 -13.39 13.42 -9.83
C VAL A 229 -14.78 13.99 -10.10
N ASP A 230 -14.97 15.30 -9.92
CA ASP A 230 -16.30 15.89 -9.78
C ASP A 230 -17.24 15.55 -10.97
N PHE A 231 -18.37 14.92 -10.63
CA PHE A 231 -19.27 14.27 -11.57
C PHE A 231 -20.43 15.20 -11.97
N GLU A 232 -20.70 16.20 -11.14
CA GLU A 232 -21.89 17.03 -11.17
C GLU A 232 -22.11 17.76 -12.52
N PRO A 233 -21.09 18.30 -13.22
CA PRO A 233 -21.29 19.05 -14.46
C PRO A 233 -21.88 18.23 -15.63
N ASN A 234 -21.63 16.92 -15.65
CA ASN A 234 -21.90 16.07 -16.82
C ASN A 234 -23.12 15.15 -16.64
N LEU A 235 -23.72 15.11 -15.45
CA LEU A 235 -24.92 14.32 -15.16
C LEU A 235 -26.20 15.14 -15.40
N SER A 236 -27.27 14.49 -15.87
CA SER A 236 -28.60 15.09 -15.93
C SER A 236 -29.14 15.36 -14.50
N GLU A 237 -30.23 16.14 -14.37
CA GLU A 237 -30.74 16.60 -13.07
C GLU A 237 -31.03 15.44 -12.08
N ARG A 238 -31.39 14.27 -12.61
CA ARG A 238 -31.68 13.04 -11.86
C ARG A 238 -30.65 11.93 -12.08
N GLY A 239 -29.50 12.28 -12.67
CA GLY A 239 -28.48 11.32 -13.13
C GLY A 239 -27.95 10.42 -12.02
N LEU A 240 -27.64 9.18 -12.38
CA LEU A 240 -27.20 8.11 -11.47
C LEU A 240 -25.73 7.77 -11.68
N VAL A 241 -24.92 7.86 -10.63
CA VAL A 241 -23.57 7.29 -10.59
C VAL A 241 -23.63 5.88 -10.01
N ILE A 242 -23.09 4.91 -10.73
CA ILE A 242 -22.97 3.52 -10.28
C ILE A 242 -21.49 3.24 -10.00
N ASP A 243 -21.16 3.10 -8.72
CA ASP A 243 -19.80 2.80 -8.26
C ASP A 243 -19.62 1.29 -8.13
N LEU A 244 -18.74 0.73 -8.96
CA LEU A 244 -18.42 -0.70 -9.04
C LEU A 244 -17.37 -1.14 -8.02
N THR A 245 -16.74 -0.20 -7.31
CA THR A 245 -15.67 -0.48 -6.34
C THR A 245 -15.82 0.36 -5.08
N PRO A 246 -16.99 0.31 -4.40
CA PRO A 246 -17.30 1.20 -3.29
C PRO A 246 -16.24 1.16 -2.18
N GLY A 247 -15.65 2.32 -1.93
CA GLY A 247 -14.66 2.54 -0.88
C GLY A 247 -15.23 3.35 0.27
N ALA A 248 -14.48 3.48 1.37
CA ALA A 248 -14.89 4.31 2.50
C ALA A 248 -15.15 5.78 2.10
N SER A 249 -14.44 6.31 1.10
CA SER A 249 -14.68 7.64 0.53
C SER A 249 -16.03 7.73 -0.19
N SER A 250 -16.38 6.79 -1.07
CA SER A 250 -17.65 6.85 -1.79
C SER A 250 -18.85 6.47 -0.92
N LEU A 251 -18.70 5.59 0.08
CA LEU A 251 -19.71 5.41 1.13
C LEU A 251 -19.94 6.70 1.92
N PHE A 252 -18.87 7.42 2.30
CA PHE A 252 -18.99 8.71 2.98
C PHE A 252 -19.68 9.76 2.09
N THR A 253 -19.30 9.88 0.81
CA THR A 253 -19.97 10.77 -0.15
C THR A 253 -21.44 10.37 -0.39
N PHE A 254 -21.78 9.08 -0.39
CA PHE A 254 -23.17 8.60 -0.48
C PHE A 254 -24.02 9.04 0.73
N VAL A 255 -23.48 8.89 1.94
CA VAL A 255 -24.14 9.37 3.16
C VAL A 255 -24.27 10.90 3.14
N LEU A 256 -23.22 11.63 2.73
CA LEU A 256 -23.26 13.08 2.64
C LEU A 256 -24.30 13.58 1.62
N LYS A 257 -24.34 13.00 0.40
CA LYS A 257 -25.29 13.43 -0.65
C LYS A 257 -26.74 13.05 -0.36
N LYS A 258 -26.99 12.05 0.50
CA LYS A 258 -28.33 11.81 1.08
C LYS A 258 -28.82 12.95 1.99
N ILE A 259 -27.92 13.76 2.53
CA ILE A 259 -28.22 14.88 3.44
C ILE A 259 -28.31 16.21 2.67
N THR A 260 -27.52 16.41 1.62
CA THR A 260 -27.41 17.70 0.90
C THR A 260 -28.43 17.90 -0.23
N PHE A 261 -29.65 17.38 -0.12
CA PHE A 261 -30.80 17.62 -1.01
C PHE A 261 -30.60 17.46 -2.55
N SER A 262 -29.53 16.82 -3.02
CA SER A 262 -29.29 16.65 -4.46
C SER A 262 -30.25 15.62 -5.07
N LYS A 263 -30.83 15.95 -6.23
CA LYS A 263 -31.68 15.03 -7.01
C LYS A 263 -30.88 13.94 -7.72
N LYS A 264 -29.57 14.15 -7.92
CA LYS A 264 -28.63 13.17 -8.49
C LYS A 264 -28.32 12.09 -7.46
N LYS A 265 -28.29 10.83 -7.89
CA LYS A 265 -28.09 9.67 -7.01
C LYS A 265 -26.73 9.03 -7.23
N MET A 266 -26.22 8.39 -6.19
CA MET A 266 -25.11 7.45 -6.30
C MET A 266 -25.55 6.11 -5.71
N VAL A 267 -25.21 5.01 -6.38
CA VAL A 267 -25.49 3.64 -5.93
C VAL A 267 -24.16 2.88 -5.89
N PRO A 268 -23.70 2.44 -4.69
CA PRO A 268 -22.62 1.48 -4.59
C PRO A 268 -23.16 0.10 -5.01
N LEU A 269 -22.58 -0.50 -6.04
CA LEU A 269 -22.98 -1.82 -6.50
C LEU A 269 -22.21 -2.90 -5.71
N MET A 270 -22.95 -3.75 -5.01
CA MET A 270 -22.45 -5.06 -4.58
C MET A 270 -22.95 -6.10 -5.58
N ILE A 271 -22.03 -6.92 -6.09
CA ILE A 271 -22.37 -7.96 -7.07
C ILE A 271 -23.29 -8.99 -6.39
N ASN A 272 -24.43 -9.27 -6.99
CA ASN A 272 -25.29 -10.40 -6.63
C ASN A 272 -25.25 -11.42 -7.77
N ALA A 273 -24.44 -12.46 -7.60
CA ALA A 273 -24.27 -13.48 -8.62
C ALA A 273 -25.46 -14.46 -8.58
N LYS A 274 -26.22 -14.50 -9.69
CA LYS A 274 -27.36 -15.40 -9.92
C LYS A 274 -27.06 -16.25 -11.14
N ALA A 275 -27.46 -17.54 -11.11
CA ALA A 275 -27.29 -18.44 -12.25
C ALA A 275 -27.93 -17.87 -13.54
N GLU A 276 -29.19 -17.43 -13.45
CA GLU A 276 -29.96 -16.78 -14.52
C GLU A 276 -29.20 -15.63 -15.22
N ASN A 277 -28.50 -14.79 -14.43
CA ASN A 277 -27.72 -13.67 -14.95
C ASN A 277 -26.47 -14.15 -15.71
N LEU A 278 -25.86 -15.26 -15.29
CA LEU A 278 -24.71 -15.86 -15.98
C LEU A 278 -25.16 -16.61 -17.24
N ASP A 279 -26.28 -17.33 -17.19
CA ASP A 279 -26.91 -17.97 -18.35
C ASP A 279 -27.32 -16.96 -19.41
N CYS A 280 -27.83 -15.79 -19.00
CA CYS A 280 -28.10 -14.66 -19.89
C CYS A 280 -26.82 -14.22 -20.64
N LEU A 281 -25.69 -14.07 -19.96
CA LEU A 281 -24.41 -13.72 -20.58
C LEU A 281 -23.90 -14.83 -21.51
N VAL A 282 -23.93 -16.09 -21.08
CA VAL A 282 -23.51 -17.25 -21.88
C VAL A 282 -24.37 -17.37 -23.14
N LYS A 283 -25.68 -17.13 -23.04
CA LYS A 283 -26.59 -17.07 -24.18
C LYS A 283 -26.23 -15.92 -25.14
N LEU A 284 -25.99 -14.71 -24.64
CA LEU A 284 -25.57 -13.59 -25.48
C LEU A 284 -24.22 -13.82 -26.18
N VAL A 285 -23.29 -14.55 -25.57
CA VAL A 285 -22.03 -14.97 -26.21
C VAL A 285 -22.30 -16.03 -27.28
N LYS A 286 -23.10 -17.07 -26.99
CA LYS A 286 -23.47 -18.12 -27.96
C LYS A 286 -24.25 -17.56 -29.17
N GLU A 287 -25.06 -16.52 -28.96
CA GLU A 287 -25.77 -15.79 -30.02
C GLU A 287 -24.90 -14.76 -30.76
N GLY A 288 -23.61 -14.62 -30.42
CA GLY A 288 -22.68 -13.64 -31.02
C GLY A 288 -22.96 -12.17 -30.68
N LYS A 289 -23.96 -11.90 -29.83
CA LYS A 289 -24.40 -10.56 -29.41
C LYS A 289 -23.47 -9.93 -28.38
N LEU A 290 -22.69 -10.73 -27.65
CA LEU A 290 -21.70 -10.29 -26.69
C LEU A 290 -20.34 -10.91 -27.01
N LYS A 291 -19.34 -10.08 -27.31
CA LYS A 291 -17.94 -10.48 -27.45
C LYS A 291 -17.26 -10.46 -26.08
N THR A 292 -16.28 -11.33 -25.90
CA THR A 292 -15.52 -11.54 -24.64
C THR A 292 -14.04 -11.11 -24.78
N PRO A 293 -13.71 -9.90 -25.26
CA PRO A 293 -12.36 -9.56 -25.71
C PRO A 293 -11.30 -9.57 -24.59
N TRP A 294 -10.42 -10.58 -24.59
CA TRP A 294 -9.26 -10.64 -23.70
C TRP A 294 -8.02 -10.05 -24.39
N ARG A 295 -7.18 -9.33 -23.63
CA ARG A 295 -5.98 -8.64 -24.18
C ARG A 295 -4.75 -9.53 -24.26
N ARG A 296 -4.65 -10.50 -23.36
CA ARG A 296 -3.54 -11.44 -23.18
C ARG A 296 -4.11 -12.68 -22.50
N SER A 297 -3.81 -13.85 -23.04
CA SER A 297 -3.82 -15.10 -22.28
C SER A 297 -2.35 -15.47 -22.00
N LEU A 298 -2.03 -15.84 -20.76
CA LEU A 298 -0.76 -16.49 -20.46
C LEU A 298 -1.03 -18.00 -20.40
N CYS A 299 -0.52 -18.73 -21.37
CA CYS A 299 -0.43 -20.17 -21.25
C CYS A 299 0.66 -20.48 -20.21
N MET A 300 0.28 -21.07 -19.07
CA MET A 300 1.25 -21.55 -18.08
C MET A 300 1.93 -22.82 -18.60
N ARG A 301 2.87 -22.65 -19.54
CA ARG A 301 3.81 -23.71 -19.90
C ARG A 301 4.76 -23.90 -18.73
N PHE A 302 4.55 -24.97 -17.97
CA PHE A 302 5.36 -25.33 -16.81
C PHE A 302 6.79 -25.69 -17.23
N SER A 303 7.63 -24.66 -17.30
CA SER A 303 9.08 -24.78 -17.35
C SER A 303 9.64 -24.45 -15.98
N THR A 304 10.59 -25.25 -15.49
CA THR A 304 11.20 -25.11 -14.15
C THR A 304 12.19 -23.94 -14.04
N THR A 305 12.08 -22.93 -14.92
CA THR A 305 13.00 -21.79 -15.04
C THR A 305 12.40 -20.52 -14.43
N ALA A 306 12.67 -20.34 -13.14
CA ALA A 306 12.43 -19.18 -12.26
C ALA A 306 11.80 -17.89 -12.87
N MET A 307 10.58 -17.56 -12.43
CA MET A 307 10.04 -16.18 -12.43
C MET A 307 10.25 -15.50 -11.07
N ALA A 308 11.51 -15.42 -10.63
CA ALA A 308 11.91 -14.61 -9.49
C ALA A 308 12.43 -13.26 -9.99
N GLU A 309 11.54 -12.34 -10.33
CA GLU A 309 11.92 -10.99 -10.80
C GLU A 309 12.50 -10.16 -9.64
N LYS A 310 13.82 -10.32 -9.49
CA LYS A 310 14.71 -9.54 -8.61
C LYS A 310 14.46 -8.04 -8.71
N GLN A 311 14.81 -7.36 -7.63
CA GLN A 311 15.38 -6.02 -7.74
C GLN A 311 16.73 -6.14 -8.49
N LEU A 312 16.67 -6.04 -9.81
CA LEU A 312 17.80 -6.34 -10.69
C LEU A 312 18.96 -5.36 -10.44
N HIS A 313 20.10 -5.89 -10.01
CA HIS A 313 21.38 -5.22 -10.23
C HIS A 313 21.58 -5.05 -11.73
N VAL A 314 21.75 -3.80 -12.16
CA VAL A 314 21.91 -3.41 -13.55
C VAL A 314 23.11 -2.48 -13.67
N GLU A 315 23.93 -2.70 -14.69
CA GLU A 315 24.95 -1.74 -15.07
C GLU A 315 24.27 -0.55 -15.75
N VAL A 316 24.58 0.66 -15.28
CA VAL A 316 24.04 1.92 -15.80
C VAL A 316 25.17 2.94 -16.00
N PRO A 317 25.09 3.83 -17.00
CA PRO A 317 26.10 4.86 -17.17
C PRO A 317 26.22 5.75 -15.93
N ILE A 318 27.45 6.07 -15.53
CA ILE A 318 27.72 7.05 -14.47
C ILE A 318 27.12 8.40 -14.91
N PRO A 319 26.27 9.05 -14.08
CA PRO A 319 25.63 10.30 -14.46
C PRO A 319 26.64 11.46 -14.45
N ALA A 320 26.75 12.19 -15.56
CA ALA A 320 27.57 13.41 -15.62
C ALA A 320 26.87 14.59 -14.90
N PRO A 321 27.58 15.37 -14.07
CA PRO A 321 27.01 16.52 -13.37
C PRO A 321 26.80 17.72 -14.29
N LYS A 322 25.63 18.35 -14.22
CA LYS A 322 25.32 19.57 -14.99
C LYS A 322 25.75 20.84 -14.23
N LYS A 323 25.40 21.99 -14.79
CA LYS A 323 25.62 23.30 -14.17
C LYS A 323 25.02 23.34 -12.75
N ASN A 324 25.82 23.73 -11.76
CA ASN A 324 25.50 23.73 -10.33
C ASN A 324 25.18 22.34 -9.71
N GLU A 325 25.54 21.24 -10.38
CA GLU A 325 25.45 19.88 -9.82
C GLU A 325 26.86 19.34 -9.51
N VAL A 326 26.95 18.31 -8.68
CA VAL A 326 28.19 17.58 -8.38
C VAL A 326 27.95 16.07 -8.48
N LEU A 327 28.99 15.33 -8.87
CA LEU A 327 29.02 13.87 -8.87
C LEU A 327 29.62 13.37 -7.57
N LEU A 328 28.90 12.48 -6.90
CA LEU A 328 29.30 11.82 -5.68
C LEU A 328 29.64 10.37 -5.97
N LYS A 329 30.80 9.90 -5.50
CA LYS A 329 31.00 8.48 -5.23
C LYS A 329 30.36 8.18 -3.87
N LEU A 330 29.36 7.31 -3.86
CA LEU A 330 28.64 6.99 -2.62
C LEU A 330 29.45 5.97 -1.79
N GLU A 331 29.37 6.13 -0.47
CA GLU A 331 30.03 5.26 0.53
C GLU A 331 28.98 4.52 1.38
N ALA A 332 27.86 5.19 1.66
CA ALA A 332 26.72 4.63 2.37
C ALA A 332 25.40 5.27 1.93
N ALA A 333 24.30 4.52 2.06
CA ALA A 333 22.95 5.02 1.84
C ALA A 333 21.94 4.41 2.84
N SER A 334 20.89 5.15 3.21
CA SER A 334 19.91 4.77 4.22
C SER A 334 18.51 4.59 3.63
N LEU A 335 17.90 3.44 3.87
CA LEU A 335 16.56 3.13 3.40
C LEU A 335 15.48 3.80 4.26
N ASN A 336 14.49 4.41 3.62
CA ASN A 336 13.33 5.01 4.28
C ASN A 336 12.02 4.34 3.85
N PRO A 337 10.97 4.35 4.69
CA PRO A 337 9.64 3.85 4.31
C PRO A 337 8.95 4.58 3.16
N VAL A 338 9.56 5.61 2.56
CA VAL A 338 9.07 6.26 1.34
C VAL A 338 9.51 5.51 0.08
N ASP A 339 10.69 4.89 0.09
CA ASP A 339 11.33 4.29 -1.09
C ASP A 339 10.51 3.11 -1.64
N TRP A 340 10.20 2.13 -0.78
CA TRP A 340 9.37 0.99 -1.18
C TRP A 340 7.89 1.38 -1.35
N LYS A 341 7.42 2.50 -0.79
CA LYS A 341 6.06 3.01 -1.08
C LYS A 341 5.95 3.59 -2.48
N ILE A 342 6.99 4.29 -2.96
CA ILE A 342 7.10 4.75 -4.34
C ILE A 342 7.06 3.53 -5.27
N GLN A 343 7.87 2.50 -5.01
CA GLN A 343 7.87 1.23 -5.76
C GLN A 343 6.49 0.52 -5.73
N LYS A 344 5.83 0.43 -4.57
CA LYS A 344 4.51 -0.19 -4.37
C LYS A 344 3.35 0.62 -5.01
N GLY A 345 3.63 1.86 -5.41
CA GLY A 345 2.70 2.78 -6.06
C GLY A 345 1.81 3.60 -5.12
N GLU A 346 2.12 3.64 -3.81
CA GLU A 346 1.31 4.36 -2.80
C GLU A 346 1.39 5.90 -2.93
N LEU A 347 2.35 6.43 -3.71
CA LEU A 347 2.53 7.88 -3.94
C LEU A 347 2.16 8.32 -5.38
N ARG A 348 1.44 7.49 -6.15
CA ARG A 348 0.95 7.89 -7.48
C ARG A 348 -0.19 8.93 -7.36
N PRO A 349 -0.28 9.92 -8.26
CA PRO A 349 0.52 10.13 -9.47
C PRO A 349 1.83 10.90 -9.26
N LEU A 350 2.14 11.36 -8.04
CA LEU A 350 3.30 12.23 -7.76
C LEU A 350 4.65 11.54 -8.00
N PHE A 351 4.76 10.26 -7.59
CA PHE A 351 5.97 9.46 -7.70
C PHE A 351 5.69 8.01 -8.12
N PRO A 352 6.61 7.35 -8.85
CA PRO A 352 7.76 7.94 -9.53
C PRO A 352 7.34 8.62 -10.84
N ARG A 353 8.09 9.65 -11.28
CA ARG A 353 7.76 10.41 -12.50
C ARG A 353 8.06 9.68 -13.81
N LYS A 354 9.05 8.79 -13.81
CA LYS A 354 9.45 7.92 -14.93
C LYS A 354 9.97 6.59 -14.37
N PHE A 355 9.97 5.57 -15.22
CA PHE A 355 10.65 4.29 -14.99
C PHE A 355 11.71 4.06 -16.09
N PRO A 356 12.80 3.33 -15.82
CA PRO A 356 13.22 2.84 -14.49
C PRO A 356 13.57 3.99 -13.53
N GLN A 357 13.62 3.70 -12.23
CA GLN A 357 14.08 4.63 -11.19
C GLN A 357 15.02 3.88 -10.24
N ILE A 358 16.15 4.51 -9.92
CA ILE A 358 17.03 4.08 -8.82
C ILE A 358 16.48 4.74 -7.54
N PRO A 359 16.00 3.99 -6.53
CA PRO A 359 15.40 4.56 -5.33
C PRO A 359 16.46 5.03 -4.30
N VAL A 360 16.02 5.38 -3.10
CA VAL A 360 16.80 5.96 -1.98
C VAL A 360 17.27 7.39 -2.25
N THR A 361 17.13 8.24 -1.22
CA THR A 361 17.57 9.63 -1.22
C THR A 361 18.64 9.97 -0.21
N ASP A 362 18.82 9.16 0.82
CA ASP A 362 19.61 9.52 1.99
C ASP A 362 20.98 8.89 1.85
N VAL A 363 22.01 9.69 1.60
CA VAL A 363 23.34 9.19 1.21
C VAL A 363 24.48 9.95 1.87
N ALA A 364 25.63 9.28 1.99
CA ALA A 364 26.90 9.89 2.34
C ALA A 364 27.99 9.36 1.41
N GLY A 365 28.98 10.20 1.11
CA GLY A 365 30.01 9.86 0.13
C GLY A 365 31.08 10.93 -0.02
N GLU A 366 31.77 10.89 -1.17
CA GLU A 366 32.86 11.79 -1.57
C GLU A 366 32.53 12.48 -2.89
N VAL A 367 32.79 13.78 -2.99
CA VAL A 367 32.69 14.52 -4.26
C VAL A 367 33.83 14.09 -5.18
N VAL A 368 33.52 13.58 -6.38
CA VAL A 368 34.50 13.15 -7.37
C VAL A 368 34.55 14.02 -8.63
N GLU A 369 33.46 14.74 -8.94
CA GLU A 369 33.42 15.72 -10.04
C GLU A 369 32.50 16.88 -9.66
N VAL A 370 32.82 18.09 -10.12
CA VAL A 370 32.09 19.33 -9.80
C VAL A 370 31.67 20.00 -11.10
N GLY A 371 30.36 20.05 -11.36
CA GLY A 371 29.78 20.67 -12.55
C GLY A 371 29.89 22.19 -12.53
N GLN A 372 29.94 22.81 -13.71
CA GLN A 372 30.20 24.24 -13.87
C GLN A 372 29.31 25.11 -12.95
N GLY A 373 29.91 25.96 -12.12
CA GLY A 373 29.17 26.91 -11.28
C GLY A 373 28.72 26.38 -9.90
N ALA A 374 28.90 25.09 -9.61
CA ALA A 374 28.97 24.62 -8.23
C ALA A 374 30.22 25.24 -7.55
N LYS A 375 30.11 25.58 -6.26
CA LYS A 375 31.11 26.38 -5.52
C LYS A 375 31.22 26.07 -4.02
N LYS A 376 30.26 25.33 -3.43
CA LYS A 376 30.25 25.03 -1.99
C LYS A 376 31.21 23.87 -1.65
N PHE A 377 31.41 22.94 -2.58
CA PHE A 377 32.27 21.77 -2.40
C PHE A 377 33.28 21.61 -3.56
N LYS A 378 34.37 20.89 -3.27
CA LYS A 378 35.43 20.51 -4.23
C LYS A 378 35.63 19.00 -4.23
N VAL A 379 36.33 18.49 -5.25
CA VAL A 379 36.74 17.08 -5.33
C VAL A 379 37.52 16.67 -4.08
N GLY A 380 37.20 15.49 -3.53
CA GLY A 380 37.74 14.94 -2.28
C GLY A 380 36.93 15.31 -1.02
N ASP A 381 35.97 16.23 -1.09
CA ASP A 381 35.13 16.58 0.07
C ASP A 381 34.19 15.42 0.45
N LYS A 382 34.24 15.01 1.72
CA LYS A 382 33.29 14.06 2.31
C LYS A 382 32.00 14.78 2.70
N VAL A 383 30.85 14.18 2.38
CA VAL A 383 29.54 14.83 2.48
C VAL A 383 28.43 13.91 2.99
N VAL A 384 27.39 14.54 3.56
CA VAL A 384 26.07 13.95 3.85
C VAL A 384 25.02 14.71 3.04
N VAL A 385 24.09 13.98 2.42
CA VAL A 385 23.26 14.50 1.34
C VAL A 385 21.84 13.95 1.39
N LEU A 386 20.85 14.82 1.12
CA LEU A 386 19.52 14.41 0.71
C LEU A 386 19.35 14.62 -0.81
N LEU A 387 19.30 13.52 -1.57
CA LEU A 387 18.97 13.54 -3.00
C LEU A 387 17.49 13.90 -3.22
N SER A 388 17.14 14.28 -4.44
CA SER A 388 15.76 14.60 -4.80
C SER A 388 14.89 13.34 -4.89
N HIS A 389 13.76 13.29 -4.17
CA HIS A 389 12.78 12.20 -4.33
C HIS A 389 12.23 12.06 -5.77
N PHE A 390 12.38 13.09 -6.62
CA PHE A 390 11.99 13.02 -8.04
C PHE A 390 12.98 12.20 -8.90
N SER A 391 14.25 12.10 -8.50
CA SER A 391 15.27 11.29 -9.17
C SER A 391 15.53 9.97 -8.42
N GLY A 392 15.61 10.04 -7.09
CA GLY A 392 16.30 9.02 -6.28
C GLY A 392 17.81 9.02 -6.59
N GLY A 393 18.43 7.85 -6.54
CA GLY A 393 19.85 7.63 -6.90
C GLY A 393 20.71 6.98 -5.82
N GLY A 394 20.18 6.70 -4.63
CA GLY A 394 20.96 6.20 -3.49
C GLY A 394 21.32 4.70 -3.54
N LEU A 395 20.60 3.88 -4.30
CA LEU A 395 21.00 2.49 -4.58
C LEU A 395 21.93 2.40 -5.80
N ALA A 396 23.06 3.10 -5.77
CA ALA A 396 24.08 3.10 -6.83
C ALA A 396 25.48 3.41 -6.26
N GLU A 397 26.52 3.10 -7.03
CA GLU A 397 27.91 3.48 -6.69
C GLU A 397 28.16 5.00 -6.80
N PHE A 398 27.39 5.68 -7.67
CA PHE A 398 27.52 7.11 -7.94
C PHE A 398 26.16 7.79 -8.04
N ALA A 399 26.06 9.04 -7.60
CA ALA A 399 24.87 9.87 -7.73
C ALA A 399 25.20 11.34 -8.04
N VAL A 400 24.35 11.99 -8.83
CA VAL A 400 24.40 13.44 -9.11
C VAL A 400 23.39 14.19 -8.28
N THR A 401 23.77 15.34 -7.72
CA THR A 401 22.89 16.21 -6.93
C THR A 401 23.28 17.69 -7.03
N ASN A 402 22.45 18.59 -6.50
CA ASN A 402 22.75 20.00 -6.32
C ASN A 402 23.19 20.30 -4.88
N GLU A 403 24.13 21.23 -4.71
CA GLU A 403 24.78 21.57 -3.43
C GLU A 403 23.83 22.03 -2.30
N ARG A 404 22.59 22.42 -2.61
CA ARG A 404 21.61 22.99 -1.67
C ARG A 404 21.26 22.07 -0.49
N LEU A 405 21.27 20.76 -0.69
CA LEU A 405 20.94 19.76 0.33
C LEU A 405 22.14 18.85 0.68
N MET A 406 23.34 19.41 0.51
CA MET A 406 24.61 18.79 0.90
C MET A 406 25.22 19.54 2.09
N VAL A 407 25.78 18.80 3.03
CA VAL A 407 26.59 19.31 4.16
C VAL A 407 27.90 18.54 4.23
N ALA A 408 28.96 19.17 4.77
CA ALA A 408 30.23 18.48 4.97
C ALA A 408 30.06 17.36 6.01
N ARG A 409 30.70 16.20 5.77
CA ARG A 409 30.80 15.13 6.77
C ARG A 409 32.14 15.25 7.49
N PRO A 410 32.17 15.60 8.78
CA PRO A 410 33.40 15.67 9.54
C PRO A 410 33.94 14.25 9.82
N PRO A 411 35.25 14.06 10.02
CA PRO A 411 35.87 12.73 10.12
C PRO A 411 35.38 11.90 11.32
N GLU A 412 34.83 12.54 12.36
CA GLU A 412 34.24 11.89 13.53
C GLU A 412 32.84 11.28 13.26
N VAL A 413 32.25 11.53 12.08
CA VAL A 413 30.95 10.99 11.65
C VAL A 413 31.18 10.03 10.48
N SER A 414 30.89 8.74 10.69
CA SER A 414 31.03 7.73 9.62
C SER A 414 30.05 7.98 8.47
N ALA A 415 30.37 7.43 7.28
CA ALA A 415 29.43 7.48 6.14
C ALA A 415 28.07 6.85 6.52
N ALA A 416 28.12 5.74 7.25
CA ALA A 416 26.96 5.02 7.76
C ALA A 416 26.05 5.89 8.65
N GLU A 417 26.60 6.49 9.71
CA GLU A 417 25.84 7.37 10.61
C GLU A 417 25.32 8.60 9.87
N GLY A 418 26.16 9.23 9.04
CA GLY A 418 25.80 10.39 8.22
C GLY A 418 24.62 10.09 7.29
N ALA A 419 24.67 8.97 6.57
CA ALA A 419 23.61 8.55 5.65
C ALA A 419 22.27 8.28 6.37
N CYS A 420 22.26 7.93 7.66
CA CYS A 420 21.03 7.74 8.43
C CYS A 420 20.40 9.04 8.98
N LEU A 421 21.01 10.22 8.79
CA LEU A 421 20.47 11.50 9.28
C LEU A 421 19.41 12.19 8.41
N PRO A 422 19.40 12.15 7.06
CA PRO A 422 18.58 13.05 6.24
C PRO A 422 17.06 13.00 6.48
N VAL A 423 16.28 12.08 5.90
CA VAL A 423 14.82 12.07 6.10
C VAL A 423 14.46 11.79 7.56
N ALA A 424 15.11 10.80 8.17
CA ALA A 424 14.77 10.36 9.53
C ALA A 424 15.05 11.43 10.60
N GLY A 425 16.24 12.04 10.57
CA GLY A 425 16.65 13.08 11.50
C GLY A 425 15.99 14.43 11.22
N LEU A 426 15.88 14.86 9.95
CA LEU A 426 15.22 16.13 9.61
C LEU A 426 13.73 16.11 9.99
N THR A 427 13.05 14.98 9.83
CA THR A 427 11.65 14.84 10.23
C THR A 427 11.49 14.98 11.75
N ALA A 428 12.35 14.31 12.54
CA ALA A 428 12.35 14.44 14.00
C ALA A 428 12.66 15.87 14.45
N HIS A 429 13.70 16.48 13.88
CA HIS A 429 14.11 17.86 14.14
C HIS A 429 13.00 18.85 13.79
N GLN A 430 12.35 18.73 12.64
CA GLN A 430 11.25 19.63 12.22
C GLN A 430 10.02 19.46 13.11
N ALA A 431 9.65 18.23 13.46
CA ALA A 431 8.52 17.96 14.35
C ALA A 431 8.72 18.63 15.73
N LEU A 432 9.91 18.50 16.32
CA LEU A 432 10.22 19.08 17.62
C LEU A 432 10.42 20.61 17.55
N THR A 433 11.28 21.10 16.67
CA THR A 433 11.64 22.54 16.64
C THR A 433 10.54 23.42 16.06
N GLN A 434 9.93 23.03 14.94
CA GLN A 434 8.97 23.88 14.21
C GLN A 434 7.52 23.62 14.61
N CYS A 435 7.12 22.35 14.80
CA CYS A 435 5.73 22.02 15.12
C CYS A 435 5.44 22.03 16.63
N ALA A 436 6.38 21.58 17.48
CA ALA A 436 6.25 21.57 18.94
C ALA A 436 6.90 22.78 19.65
N GLY A 437 7.72 23.57 18.94
CA GLY A 437 8.42 24.71 19.52
C GLY A 437 9.34 24.31 20.67
N ILE A 438 10.11 23.23 20.48
CA ILE A 438 11.17 22.80 21.40
C ILE A 438 12.47 23.45 20.98
N LYS A 439 13.15 24.13 21.91
CA LYS A 439 14.52 24.59 21.72
C LYS A 439 15.47 23.48 22.13
N LEU A 440 16.41 23.10 21.26
CA LEU A 440 17.38 22.02 21.52
C LEU A 440 18.57 22.47 22.40
N ASP A 441 18.56 23.73 22.85
CA ASP A 441 19.56 24.35 23.75
C ASP A 441 19.22 24.20 25.25
N GLY A 442 18.11 23.54 25.58
CA GLY A 442 17.63 23.38 26.96
C GLY A 442 16.97 24.62 27.58
N THR A 443 17.00 25.80 26.90
CA THR A 443 16.40 27.07 27.36
C THR A 443 14.89 27.17 27.09
N GLY A 444 14.26 26.06 26.70
CA GLY A 444 12.81 25.95 26.53
C GLY A 444 12.07 25.79 27.85
N GLN A 445 10.76 26.05 27.83
CA GLN A 445 9.87 25.58 28.88
C GLN A 445 9.80 24.05 28.84
N ASN A 446 9.92 23.40 30.00
CA ASN A 446 9.70 21.96 30.12
C ASN A 446 8.27 21.60 29.68
N LYS A 447 8.15 20.53 28.90
CA LYS A 447 6.91 20.05 28.26
C LYS A 447 6.85 18.54 28.38
N ASN A 448 5.65 17.97 28.46
CA ASN A 448 5.46 16.52 28.38
C ASN A 448 5.28 16.12 26.92
N ILE A 449 6.13 15.25 26.39
CA ILE A 449 6.10 14.77 25.00
C ILE A 449 5.89 13.26 24.97
N LEU A 450 4.94 12.81 24.15
CA LEU A 450 4.81 11.40 23.78
C LEU A 450 5.48 11.14 22.43
N ILE A 451 6.22 10.05 22.29
CA ILE A 451 6.83 9.63 21.02
C ILE A 451 6.37 8.20 20.71
N THR A 452 5.47 8.04 19.73
CA THR A 452 4.95 6.71 19.37
C THR A 452 5.91 5.97 18.45
N ALA A 453 6.04 4.65 18.62
CA ALA A 453 6.99 3.81 17.91
C ALA A 453 8.45 4.35 17.94
N ALA A 454 8.87 4.84 19.11
CA ALA A 454 10.14 5.49 19.40
C ALA A 454 11.40 4.67 19.05
N SER A 455 11.28 3.35 18.91
CA SER A 455 12.40 2.49 18.52
C SER A 455 12.68 2.46 17.01
N GLY A 456 11.95 3.20 16.17
CA GLY A 456 12.14 3.24 14.72
C GLY A 456 12.87 4.50 14.22
N GLY A 457 13.11 4.60 12.92
CA GLY A 457 13.90 5.66 12.26
C GLY A 457 13.70 7.07 12.80
N VAL A 458 12.54 7.70 12.60
CA VAL A 458 12.29 9.06 13.12
C VAL A 458 12.18 9.06 14.66
N GLY A 459 11.60 8.01 15.24
CA GLY A 459 11.34 7.92 16.68
C GLY A 459 12.60 7.98 17.54
N HIS A 460 13.67 7.30 17.12
CA HIS A 460 14.88 7.17 17.93
C HIS A 460 15.69 8.47 17.96
N TYR A 461 15.65 9.27 16.89
CA TYR A 461 16.14 10.64 16.88
C TYR A 461 15.21 11.56 17.69
N ALA A 462 13.89 11.40 17.57
CA ALA A 462 12.93 12.24 18.28
C ALA A 462 13.08 12.13 19.80
N VAL A 463 13.36 10.95 20.36
CA VAL A 463 13.64 10.79 21.81
C VAL A 463 14.85 11.63 22.21
N GLN A 464 16.00 11.41 21.56
CA GLN A 464 17.25 12.09 21.89
C GLN A 464 17.14 13.62 21.75
N LEU A 465 16.59 14.10 20.63
CA LEU A 465 16.38 15.53 20.36
C LEU A 465 15.39 16.16 21.38
N ALA A 466 14.33 15.44 21.78
CA ALA A 466 13.42 15.92 22.80
C ALA A 466 14.09 16.05 24.18
N LYS A 467 15.00 15.14 24.53
CA LYS A 467 15.78 15.20 25.78
C LYS A 467 16.80 16.34 25.81
N LEU A 468 17.49 16.62 24.69
CA LEU A 468 18.32 17.83 24.55
C LEU A 468 17.51 19.11 24.81
N GLY A 469 16.22 19.11 24.43
CA GLY A 469 15.30 20.21 24.67
C GLY A 469 14.70 20.32 26.07
N ASN A 470 15.26 19.64 27.08
CA ASN A 470 14.80 19.67 28.48
C ASN A 470 13.29 19.33 28.62
N THR A 471 12.87 18.22 28.01
CA THR A 471 11.49 17.73 28.06
C THR A 471 11.36 16.39 28.80
N HIS A 472 10.16 16.10 29.28
CA HIS A 472 9.79 14.78 29.79
C HIS A 472 9.24 13.94 28.64
N VAL A 473 9.94 12.85 28.29
CA VAL A 473 9.64 11.99 27.15
C VAL A 473 9.03 10.69 27.62
N THR A 474 7.74 10.53 27.36
CA THR A 474 7.06 9.23 27.36
C THR A 474 7.18 8.63 25.96
N ALA A 475 7.50 7.36 25.84
CA ALA A 475 7.75 6.70 24.56
C ALA A 475 6.98 5.39 24.43
N THR A 476 6.56 5.01 23.21
CA THR A 476 6.02 3.66 22.95
C THR A 476 6.90 2.88 21.99
N CYS A 477 7.13 1.61 22.28
CA CYS A 477 7.80 0.66 21.39
C CYS A 477 7.23 -0.75 21.62
N GLY A 478 7.74 -1.78 20.94
CA GLY A 478 7.46 -3.16 21.35
C GLY A 478 8.37 -3.55 22.53
N ALA A 479 7.93 -4.46 23.40
CA ALA A 479 8.66 -4.91 24.60
C ALA A 479 10.18 -5.10 24.39
N ARG A 480 10.57 -5.81 23.31
CA ARG A 480 11.99 -6.07 22.97
C ARG A 480 12.89 -4.84 22.83
N ASN A 481 12.33 -3.66 22.62
CA ASN A 481 13.05 -2.41 22.39
C ASN A 481 12.99 -1.44 23.58
N ILE A 482 12.39 -1.82 24.72
CA ILE A 482 12.23 -0.92 25.88
C ILE A 482 13.58 -0.39 26.37
N GLU A 483 14.55 -1.27 26.61
CA GLU A 483 15.86 -0.86 27.13
C GLU A 483 16.65 -0.02 26.11
N LEU A 484 16.49 -0.27 24.80
CA LEU A 484 17.03 0.61 23.76
C LEU A 484 16.42 2.01 23.88
N VAL A 485 15.09 2.13 23.99
CA VAL A 485 14.41 3.44 24.05
C VAL A 485 14.72 4.19 25.36
N LYS A 486 14.86 3.48 26.48
CA LYS A 486 15.41 4.05 27.74
C LYS A 486 16.84 4.55 27.57
N SER A 487 17.72 3.76 26.92
CA SER A 487 19.13 4.15 26.70
C SER A 487 19.30 5.38 25.80
N LEU A 488 18.28 5.73 25.02
CA LEU A 488 18.20 6.95 24.22
C LEU A 488 17.68 8.17 25.01
N GLY A 489 17.32 7.98 26.29
CA GLY A 489 16.97 9.02 27.25
C GLY A 489 15.49 9.16 27.58
N ALA A 490 14.60 8.27 27.11
CA ALA A 490 13.17 8.34 27.44
C ALA A 490 12.93 8.08 28.95
N ASP A 491 12.17 8.97 29.60
CA ASP A 491 11.87 8.92 31.04
C ASP A 491 10.83 7.83 31.36
N GLU A 492 9.86 7.63 30.47
CA GLU A 492 8.85 6.57 30.55
C GLU A 492 8.81 5.81 29.23
N VAL A 493 8.75 4.47 29.28
CA VAL A 493 8.63 3.64 28.07
C VAL A 493 7.54 2.58 28.25
N LEU A 494 6.61 2.54 27.29
CA LEU A 494 5.46 1.65 27.26
C LEU A 494 5.60 0.63 26.13
N ASP A 495 5.31 -0.65 26.41
CA ASP A 495 5.04 -1.62 25.35
C ASP A 495 3.65 -1.36 24.76
N TYR A 496 3.56 -1.07 23.46
CA TYR A 496 2.28 -0.75 22.80
C TYR A 496 1.28 -1.91 22.83
N LYS A 497 1.69 -3.14 23.16
CA LYS A 497 0.81 -4.30 23.36
C LYS A 497 0.09 -4.31 24.73
N THR A 498 0.52 -3.52 25.71
CA THR A 498 -0.14 -3.42 27.03
C THR A 498 -1.30 -2.44 27.02
N GLU A 499 -2.23 -2.53 27.98
CA GLU A 499 -3.40 -1.64 28.05
C GLU A 499 -3.01 -0.15 28.11
N ASP A 500 -2.07 0.22 28.99
CA ASP A 500 -1.57 1.60 29.09
C ASP A 500 -0.78 2.02 27.85
N GLY A 501 -0.03 1.10 27.22
CA GLY A 501 0.65 1.36 25.95
C GLY A 501 -0.29 1.57 24.76
N ALA A 502 -1.41 0.84 24.72
CA ALA A 502 -2.45 0.98 23.70
C ALA A 502 -3.33 2.22 23.93
N ALA A 503 -3.60 2.58 25.19
CA ALA A 503 -4.29 3.80 25.60
C ALA A 503 -3.39 5.06 25.61
N LEU A 504 -2.09 4.89 25.33
CA LEU A 504 -1.06 5.94 25.40
C LEU A 504 -1.02 6.66 26.77
N LYS A 505 -1.29 5.94 27.86
CA LYS A 505 -1.41 6.47 29.23
C LYS A 505 -0.05 6.49 29.92
N SER A 506 0.44 7.68 30.25
CA SER A 506 1.67 7.87 31.04
C SER A 506 1.50 7.22 32.43
N PRO A 507 2.46 6.40 32.89
CA PRO A 507 2.48 5.85 34.25
C PRO A 507 2.42 6.93 35.34
N SER A 508 3.08 8.07 35.13
CA SER A 508 3.01 9.26 36.00
C SER A 508 1.70 10.05 35.88
N GLY A 509 0.70 9.56 35.12
CA GLY A 509 -0.57 10.25 34.87
C GLY A 509 -0.46 11.52 34.00
N ARG A 510 0.72 11.79 33.41
CA ARG A 510 0.99 13.03 32.67
C ARG A 510 0.10 13.15 31.43
N LYS A 511 -0.20 14.40 31.06
CA LYS A 511 -0.88 14.75 29.82
C LYS A 511 0.10 15.42 28.87
N TYR A 512 0.12 15.01 27.61
CA TYR A 512 1.11 15.45 26.65
C TYR A 512 0.75 16.77 25.99
N ASP A 513 1.70 17.69 25.97
CA ASP A 513 1.60 18.94 25.21
C ASP A 513 1.86 18.68 23.72
N PHE A 514 2.71 17.70 23.42
CA PHE A 514 2.99 17.27 22.06
C PHE A 514 3.08 15.75 21.96
N VAL A 515 2.57 15.20 20.86
CA VAL A 515 2.77 13.80 20.49
C VAL A 515 3.49 13.77 19.15
N ILE A 516 4.72 13.23 19.09
CA ILE A 516 5.40 12.96 17.83
C ILE A 516 4.95 11.57 17.37
N ASN A 517 3.94 11.52 16.50
CA ASN A 517 3.37 10.25 16.07
C ASN A 517 4.21 9.64 14.93
N CYS A 518 5.03 8.62 15.25
CA CYS A 518 5.73 7.80 14.26
C CYS A 518 5.04 6.44 14.00
N ALA A 519 3.97 6.13 14.73
CA ALA A 519 3.14 4.94 14.56
C ALA A 519 2.04 5.14 13.50
N LYS A 520 1.38 4.04 13.11
CA LYS A 520 0.24 4.05 12.18
C LYS A 520 -1.00 3.47 12.85
N GLY A 521 -2.18 3.78 12.32
CA GLY A 521 -3.43 3.13 12.73
C GLY A 521 -4.02 3.58 14.07
N ILE A 522 -3.30 4.42 14.83
CA ILE A 522 -3.83 5.01 16.06
C ILE A 522 -4.88 6.08 15.70
N PRO A 523 -6.16 5.93 16.12
CA PRO A 523 -7.19 6.91 15.83
C PRO A 523 -7.07 8.14 16.75
N TRP A 524 -7.65 9.26 16.33
CA TRP A 524 -7.69 10.49 17.13
C TRP A 524 -8.27 10.29 18.54
N SER A 525 -9.27 9.41 18.69
CA SER A 525 -9.90 9.06 19.97
C SER A 525 -8.95 8.43 20.99
N THR A 526 -7.83 7.83 20.58
CA THR A 526 -6.80 7.31 21.49
C THR A 526 -5.87 8.43 21.98
N PHE A 527 -5.58 9.43 21.14
CA PHE A 527 -4.74 10.56 21.54
C PHE A 527 -5.50 11.56 22.44
N GLU A 528 -6.76 11.90 22.10
CA GLU A 528 -7.49 13.00 22.73
C GLU A 528 -7.59 12.93 24.28
N PRO A 529 -7.83 11.77 24.92
CA PRO A 529 -7.84 11.66 26.39
C PRO A 529 -6.49 11.95 27.06
N SER A 530 -5.38 11.71 26.36
CA SER A 530 -4.02 11.81 26.90
C SER A 530 -3.31 13.14 26.57
N LEU A 531 -3.88 13.96 25.68
CA LEU A 531 -3.42 15.33 25.40
C LEU A 531 -3.74 16.31 26.54
N SER A 532 -2.85 17.28 26.76
CA SER A 532 -3.07 18.45 27.62
C SER A 532 -4.10 19.42 27.00
N ALA A 533 -4.53 20.44 27.75
CA ALA A 533 -5.63 21.33 27.33
C ALA A 533 -5.40 22.10 26.01
N LYS A 534 -4.14 22.17 25.53
CA LYS A 534 -3.75 22.74 24.22
C LYS A 534 -2.89 21.77 23.39
N GLY A 535 -2.91 20.48 23.73
CA GLY A 535 -1.97 19.49 23.23
C GLY A 535 -2.12 19.20 21.73
N LYS A 536 -0.99 18.89 21.06
CA LYS A 536 -0.96 18.64 19.60
C LYS A 536 -0.37 17.28 19.23
N VAL A 537 -1.06 16.52 18.38
CA VAL A 537 -0.49 15.35 17.71
C VAL A 537 0.17 15.80 16.41
N ILE A 538 1.47 15.61 16.27
CA ILE A 538 2.25 15.91 15.07
C ILE A 538 2.44 14.58 14.33
N ASP A 539 1.70 14.40 13.24
CA ASP A 539 1.65 13.14 12.51
C ASP A 539 2.60 13.17 11.31
N ILE A 540 3.70 12.42 11.40
CA ILE A 540 4.82 12.48 10.45
C ILE A 540 4.62 11.64 9.19
N ALA A 541 3.61 10.77 9.20
CA ALA A 541 3.25 9.90 8.08
C ALA A 541 1.76 10.05 7.74
N PRO A 542 1.29 11.30 7.49
CA PRO A 542 -0.12 11.64 7.55
C PRO A 542 -0.95 10.89 6.51
N THR A 543 -2.11 10.42 6.96
CA THR A 543 -3.12 9.74 6.15
C THR A 543 -4.24 10.69 5.74
N THR A 544 -5.13 10.27 4.85
CA THR A 544 -6.38 11.00 4.54
C THR A 544 -7.21 11.26 5.79
N SER A 545 -7.25 10.32 6.74
CA SER A 545 -7.90 10.49 8.05
C SER A 545 -7.20 11.56 8.91
N SER A 546 -5.86 11.62 8.85
CA SER A 546 -5.06 12.65 9.53
C SER A 546 -5.40 14.06 8.99
N PHE A 547 -5.44 14.23 7.67
CA PHE A 547 -5.83 15.49 7.04
C PHE A 547 -7.29 15.88 7.35
N ALA A 548 -8.23 14.93 7.30
CA ALA A 548 -9.63 15.17 7.68
C ALA A 548 -9.75 15.60 9.16
N THR A 549 -9.01 14.96 10.06
CA THR A 549 -8.96 15.31 11.50
C THR A 549 -8.42 16.71 11.71
N PHE A 550 -7.35 17.10 10.99
CA PHE A 550 -6.81 18.47 11.02
C PHE A 550 -7.83 19.51 10.59
N VAL A 551 -8.51 19.30 9.46
CA VAL A 551 -9.54 20.22 8.95
C VAL A 551 -10.70 20.33 9.93
N VAL A 552 -11.22 19.21 10.45
CA VAL A 552 -12.30 19.21 11.45
C VAL A 552 -11.88 19.93 12.73
N LYS A 553 -10.69 19.66 13.29
CA LYS A 553 -10.20 20.32 14.51
C LYS A 553 -9.88 21.81 14.31
N LYS A 554 -9.54 22.23 13.07
CA LYS A 554 -9.43 23.65 12.69
C LYS A 554 -10.79 24.34 12.62
N LEU A 555 -11.75 23.79 11.87
CA LEU A 555 -13.09 24.37 11.69
C LEU A 555 -13.90 24.41 12.99
N THR A 556 -13.70 23.44 13.89
CA THR A 556 -14.31 23.42 15.24
C THR A 556 -13.53 24.25 16.28
N PHE A 557 -12.54 25.05 15.85
CA PHE A 557 -11.69 25.88 16.72
C PHE A 557 -11.07 25.12 17.92
N SER A 558 -10.78 23.83 17.74
CA SER A 558 -10.39 22.96 18.83
C SER A 558 -9.00 23.31 19.36
N LYS A 559 -8.91 23.42 20.69
CA LYS A 559 -7.66 23.69 21.41
C LYS A 559 -6.68 22.51 21.33
N LYS A 560 -7.21 21.28 21.21
CA LYS A 560 -6.46 20.06 20.89
C LYS A 560 -6.43 19.87 19.38
N GLN A 561 -5.27 19.60 18.80
CA GLN A 561 -5.10 19.59 17.33
C GLN A 561 -4.30 18.37 16.85
N LEU A 562 -4.64 17.85 15.66
CA LEU A 562 -3.74 17.02 14.87
C LEU A 562 -3.10 17.91 13.80
N VAL A 563 -1.79 17.85 13.65
CA VAL A 563 -0.99 18.62 12.68
C VAL A 563 -0.28 17.61 11.75
N PRO A 564 -0.69 17.48 10.49
CA PRO A 564 0.01 16.63 9.53
C PRO A 564 1.35 17.29 9.16
N LEU A 565 2.45 16.55 9.29
CA LEU A 565 3.79 17.01 8.95
C LEU A 565 4.22 16.44 7.60
N LEU A 566 4.48 17.33 6.65
CA LEU A 566 5.30 17.05 5.48
C LEU A 566 6.67 17.71 5.70
N MET A 567 7.74 16.92 5.66
CA MET A 567 9.10 17.41 5.90
C MET A 567 9.55 18.36 4.77
N ILE A 568 10.11 19.51 5.14
CA ILE A 568 10.69 20.50 4.23
C ILE A 568 12.19 20.58 4.54
N PRO A 569 13.06 19.99 3.70
CA PRO A 569 14.47 19.85 4.02
C PRO A 569 15.22 21.18 3.89
N LYS A 570 16.14 21.43 4.81
CA LYS A 570 17.00 22.63 4.84
C LYS A 570 18.42 22.21 5.22
N GLY A 571 19.43 22.65 4.46
CA GLY A 571 20.84 22.31 4.69
C GLY A 571 21.29 22.58 6.13
N ALA A 572 20.97 23.76 6.68
CA ALA A 572 21.31 24.13 8.05
C ALA A 572 20.72 23.20 9.13
N ASN A 573 19.55 22.58 8.89
CA ASN A 573 19.00 21.59 9.82
C ASN A 573 19.79 20.27 9.76
N LEU A 574 20.27 19.88 8.57
CA LEU A 574 21.09 18.67 8.39
C LEU A 574 22.50 18.87 8.96
N GLU A 575 23.04 20.08 8.81
CA GLU A 575 24.31 20.54 9.38
C GLU A 575 24.27 20.55 10.92
N CYS A 576 23.16 21.02 11.50
CA CYS A 576 22.89 20.90 12.94
C CYS A 576 22.89 19.43 13.40
N LEU A 577 22.19 18.55 12.69
CA LEU A 577 22.16 17.10 13.01
C LEU A 577 23.54 16.46 12.92
N VAL A 578 24.34 16.78 11.90
CA VAL A 578 25.73 16.30 11.75
C VAL A 578 26.61 16.81 12.88
N SER A 579 26.46 18.08 13.30
CA SER A 579 27.18 18.61 14.48
C SER A 579 26.80 17.88 15.77
N LEU A 580 25.51 17.60 15.99
CA LEU A 580 25.05 16.86 17.16
C LEU A 580 25.60 15.41 17.21
N VAL A 581 25.80 14.74 16.06
CA VAL A 581 26.49 13.44 16.02
C VAL A 581 27.99 13.59 16.29
N LYS A 582 28.65 14.57 15.66
CA LYS A 582 30.07 14.89 15.92
C LYS A 582 30.34 15.16 17.41
N GLU A 583 29.45 15.90 18.05
CA GLU A 583 29.47 16.25 19.48
C GLU A 583 28.98 15.10 20.40
N LYS A 584 28.59 13.94 19.84
CA LYS A 584 28.04 12.77 20.55
C LYS A 584 26.77 13.07 21.37
N LYS A 585 26.09 14.18 21.07
CA LYS A 585 24.79 14.59 21.63
C LYS A 585 23.61 13.90 20.95
N LEU A 586 23.83 13.34 19.77
CA LEU A 586 22.89 12.54 19.01
C LEU A 586 23.60 11.29 18.50
N LYS A 587 22.99 10.11 18.66
CA LYS A 587 23.47 8.85 18.11
C LYS A 587 22.54 8.41 16.98
N ALA A 588 23.10 8.26 15.79
CA ALA A 588 22.49 7.46 14.74
C ALA A 588 22.59 5.98 15.16
N VAL A 589 21.46 5.37 15.53
CA VAL A 589 21.42 3.93 15.76
C VAL A 589 21.23 3.26 14.39
N ILE A 590 22.05 2.26 14.12
CA ILE A 590 21.98 1.44 12.92
C ILE A 590 21.51 0.05 13.34
N ASP A 591 20.47 -0.43 12.68
CA ASP A 591 19.91 -1.78 12.84
C ASP A 591 20.81 -2.85 12.19
N SER A 592 21.17 -2.64 10.94
CA SER A 592 22.01 -3.55 10.17
C SER A 592 22.59 -2.88 8.94
N THR A 593 23.74 -3.39 8.51
CA THR A 593 24.46 -2.94 7.31
C THR A 593 24.50 -4.04 6.26
N HIS A 594 24.45 -3.65 4.98
CA HIS A 594 24.34 -4.56 3.84
C HIS A 594 25.17 -4.02 2.68
N SER A 595 25.77 -4.89 1.86
CA SER A 595 26.51 -4.48 0.66
C SER A 595 25.56 -4.01 -0.45
N LEU A 596 26.07 -3.23 -1.42
CA LEU A 596 25.31 -2.90 -2.65
C LEU A 596 24.77 -4.15 -3.34
N SER A 597 25.56 -5.23 -3.35
CA SER A 597 25.22 -6.56 -3.88
C SER A 597 24.17 -7.36 -3.08
N LYS A 598 23.60 -6.77 -2.01
CA LYS A 598 22.54 -7.33 -1.16
C LYS A 598 21.45 -6.29 -0.88
N ALA A 599 21.18 -5.40 -1.85
CA ALA A 599 20.17 -4.36 -1.69
C ALA A 599 18.77 -4.95 -1.39
N GLU A 600 18.47 -6.15 -1.92
CA GLU A 600 17.21 -6.85 -1.67
C GLU A 600 17.00 -7.26 -0.20
N ASP A 601 18.04 -7.71 0.52
CA ASP A 601 17.94 -8.10 1.93
C ASP A 601 17.53 -6.90 2.80
N ALA A 602 18.18 -5.75 2.59
CA ALA A 602 17.88 -4.50 3.27
C ALA A 602 16.49 -3.96 2.91
N TRP A 603 16.08 -4.08 1.64
CA TRP A 603 14.77 -3.66 1.15
C TRP A 603 13.63 -4.49 1.75
N ILE A 604 13.77 -5.82 1.73
CA ILE A 604 12.83 -6.76 2.37
C ILE A 604 12.70 -6.43 3.85
N LYS A 605 13.82 -6.29 4.58
CA LYS A 605 13.81 -5.93 6.00
C LYS A 605 13.08 -4.59 6.24
N SER A 606 13.33 -3.57 5.43
CA SER A 606 12.63 -2.27 5.49
C SER A 606 11.11 -2.38 5.31
N THR A 607 10.63 -3.27 4.42
CA THR A 607 9.18 -3.52 4.26
C THR A 607 8.59 -4.26 5.46
N VAL A 608 9.23 -5.35 5.92
CA VAL A 608 8.72 -6.21 7.00
C VAL A 608 8.59 -5.45 8.32
N TRP A 609 9.55 -4.58 8.67
CA TRP A 609 9.48 -3.74 9.89
C TRP A 609 8.36 -2.70 9.90
N TYR A 610 7.79 -2.40 8.74
CA TYR A 610 6.69 -1.44 8.58
C TYR A 610 5.33 -2.12 8.41
N VAL A 611 5.29 -3.32 7.83
CA VAL A 611 4.09 -4.17 7.75
C VAL A 611 3.80 -4.83 9.10
N GLY A 612 4.78 -5.50 9.73
CA GLY A 612 4.60 -6.26 10.98
C GLY A 612 4.16 -5.46 12.22
N ARG A 613 3.88 -4.16 12.09
CA ARG A 613 3.19 -3.34 13.10
C ARG A 613 1.66 -3.36 12.96
N ASP A 614 1.13 -3.98 11.92
CA ASP A 614 -0.31 -4.09 11.66
C ASP A 614 -0.98 -5.36 12.23
N GLY A 615 -0.25 -6.08 13.10
CA GLY A 615 -0.80 -7.16 13.94
C GLY A 615 -0.51 -8.59 13.48
N THR A 616 0.21 -8.81 12.37
CA THR A 616 0.70 -10.16 12.03
C THR A 616 1.94 -10.51 12.84
N GLU A 617 1.82 -11.49 13.73
CA GLU A 617 2.97 -12.17 14.33
C GLU A 617 3.63 -13.11 13.29
N TRP A 618 4.89 -13.46 13.53
CA TRP A 618 5.62 -14.45 12.72
C TRP A 618 6.43 -15.36 13.65
N ASN A 619 6.36 -16.67 13.43
CA ASN A 619 7.06 -17.67 14.24
C ASN A 619 8.57 -17.65 13.96
N GLU A 620 9.39 -17.83 14.99
CA GLU A 620 10.86 -17.69 14.90
C GLU A 620 11.58 -18.86 14.18
N THR A 621 10.87 -19.74 13.47
CA THR A 621 11.34 -21.06 13.02
C THR A 621 11.96 -21.16 11.62
N LEU A 622 12.08 -20.07 10.85
CA LEU A 622 12.76 -20.10 9.53
C LEU A 622 14.13 -19.43 9.55
N HIS A 623 15.15 -20.18 9.98
CA HIS A 623 16.55 -19.90 9.64
C HIS A 623 16.90 -20.58 8.29
N PRO A 624 17.31 -19.82 7.25
CA PRO A 624 17.82 -20.42 6.01
C PRO A 624 19.28 -20.87 6.21
N THR A 625 19.49 -22.10 6.66
CA THR A 625 20.83 -22.70 6.79
C THR A 625 21.38 -23.12 5.43
N PHE A 626 21.94 -22.17 4.67
CA PHE A 626 22.67 -22.49 3.44
C PHE A 626 24.11 -22.89 3.74
N GLY A 627 24.44 -24.16 3.47
CA GLY A 627 25.78 -24.72 3.72
C GLY A 627 26.83 -24.22 2.72
N ALA A 628 28.08 -24.11 3.17
CA ALA A 628 29.20 -23.67 2.35
C ALA A 628 29.78 -24.83 1.49
N PRO A 629 30.01 -24.63 0.18
CA PRO A 629 30.87 -25.50 -0.63
C PRO A 629 32.34 -25.42 -0.17
N LYS A 630 33.11 -26.50 -0.34
CA LYS A 630 34.56 -26.55 -0.08
C LYS A 630 35.34 -26.84 -1.36
N THR A 631 36.58 -26.33 -1.41
CA THR A 631 37.64 -26.55 -2.44
C THR A 631 37.34 -25.97 -3.85
N GLY A 632 38.32 -25.59 -4.67
CA GLY A 632 39.79 -25.63 -4.55
C GLY A 632 40.50 -24.40 -5.17
N GLY A 633 41.79 -24.53 -5.51
CA GLY A 633 42.65 -23.43 -6.03
C GLY A 633 42.30 -22.91 -7.44
N THR A 634 42.96 -21.89 -7.99
CA THR A 634 44.33 -21.39 -7.72
C THR A 634 44.46 -19.87 -8.00
N ARG A 635 45.50 -19.20 -7.49
CA ARG A 635 45.77 -17.76 -7.73
C ARG A 635 46.10 -17.44 -9.20
N CYS A 636 45.61 -16.30 -9.68
CA CYS A 636 46.36 -15.40 -10.56
C CYS A 636 45.96 -13.93 -10.26
N SER A 637 46.78 -12.95 -10.63
CA SER A 637 46.76 -11.61 -10.02
C SER A 637 46.50 -10.45 -10.99
N THR A 638 45.40 -9.71 -10.77
CA THR A 638 45.29 -8.27 -11.07
C THR A 638 44.48 -7.59 -9.95
N GLY A 639 44.82 -6.35 -9.61
CA GLY A 639 44.24 -5.67 -8.44
C GLY A 639 42.86 -5.07 -8.68
N ARG A 640 41.98 -5.18 -7.69
CA ARG A 640 40.84 -4.27 -7.49
C ARG A 640 40.75 -3.88 -6.02
N ILE A 641 40.79 -2.57 -5.74
CA ILE A 641 40.52 -2.03 -4.40
C ILE A 641 39.00 -1.99 -4.23
N LEU A 642 38.44 -3.09 -3.71
CA LEU A 642 37.03 -3.18 -3.34
C LEU A 642 36.84 -2.56 -1.95
N ASN A 643 36.68 -1.23 -1.90
CA ASN A 643 36.23 -0.56 -0.68
C ASN A 643 34.76 -0.93 -0.41
N GLU A 644 34.46 -1.32 0.82
CA GLU A 644 33.16 -1.88 1.20
C GLU A 644 32.05 -0.82 1.24
N PHE A 645 31.19 -0.84 0.22
CA PHE A 645 29.97 -0.03 0.18
C PHE A 645 28.94 -0.57 1.18
N SER A 646 28.47 0.26 2.13
CA SER A 646 27.59 -0.19 3.21
C SER A 646 26.28 0.60 3.30
N PHE A 647 25.16 -0.04 2.97
CA PHE A 647 23.83 0.45 3.34
C PHE A 647 23.65 0.46 4.86
N CYS A 648 22.70 1.27 5.34
CA CYS A 648 22.25 1.26 6.73
C CYS A 648 20.72 1.24 6.82
N LEU A 649 20.21 0.50 7.80
CA LEU A 649 18.84 0.63 8.30
C LEU A 649 18.87 1.29 9.68
N THR A 650 17.87 2.10 10.01
CA THR A 650 17.64 2.63 11.37
C THR A 650 16.93 1.59 12.27
N PRO A 651 16.99 1.66 13.63
CA PRO A 651 16.74 0.56 14.57
C PRO A 651 15.48 -0.32 14.34
N GLY A 652 15.71 -1.62 14.56
CA GLY A 652 14.76 -2.71 14.36
C GLY A 652 15.47 -4.07 14.45
N THR A 653 16.12 -4.36 15.58
CA THR A 653 17.05 -5.50 15.70
C THR A 653 16.42 -6.76 16.30
N THR A 654 16.73 -7.92 15.71
CA THR A 654 16.58 -9.25 16.29
C THR A 654 17.88 -9.71 16.96
N ARG A 655 17.81 -10.74 17.80
CA ARG A 655 18.96 -11.22 18.61
C ARG A 655 19.78 -12.26 17.83
N SER A 656 21.10 -12.12 17.81
CA SER A 656 22.01 -13.23 17.48
C SER A 656 22.14 -14.17 18.69
N THR A 657 21.91 -15.46 18.50
CA THR A 657 21.90 -16.46 19.58
C THR A 657 23.29 -17.03 19.86
N SER A 658 24.00 -16.42 20.82
CA SER A 658 25.03 -17.14 21.59
C SER A 658 24.33 -18.11 22.57
N VAL A 659 24.54 -19.41 22.40
CA VAL A 659 23.91 -20.43 23.25
C VAL A 659 24.71 -20.62 24.54
N GLU A 660 24.11 -20.31 25.68
CA GLU A 660 24.50 -20.87 26.97
C GLU A 660 23.29 -21.56 27.61
N HIS A 661 23.49 -22.80 28.07
CA HIS A 661 22.48 -23.54 28.83
C HIS A 661 22.47 -23.12 30.30
N LYS A 662 21.29 -22.80 30.84
CA LYS A 662 20.91 -23.04 32.24
C LYS A 662 19.39 -23.15 32.37
N SER A 663 18.95 -23.69 33.51
CA SER A 663 17.72 -24.49 33.60
C SER A 663 16.80 -24.04 34.75
N ILE A 664 15.66 -24.75 34.89
CA ILE A 664 14.92 -25.00 36.15
C ILE A 664 13.77 -24.02 36.55
N THR A 665 12.54 -24.52 36.28
CA THR A 665 11.30 -24.54 37.10
C THR A 665 10.50 -23.29 37.49
N SER A 666 9.26 -23.25 36.96
CA SER A 666 7.93 -23.09 37.62
C SER A 666 7.66 -22.01 38.70
N LEU A 667 6.52 -21.30 38.55
CA LEU A 667 5.28 -21.54 39.33
C LEU A 667 4.07 -20.74 38.80
N SER A 668 2.88 -20.98 39.38
CA SER A 668 1.56 -20.43 39.03
C SER A 668 0.61 -20.54 40.26
N PRO A 669 -0.72 -20.29 40.19
CA PRO A 669 -1.44 -19.07 39.79
C PRO A 669 -2.54 -18.62 40.81
N SER A 670 -3.04 -17.37 40.73
CA SER A 670 -4.35 -16.93 41.29
C SER A 670 -4.64 -15.44 40.95
N SER A 671 -5.85 -14.87 41.13
CA SER A 671 -7.22 -15.25 40.69
C SER A 671 -8.23 -14.13 41.04
N SER A 672 -9.34 -13.97 40.28
CA SER A 672 -10.63 -13.34 40.69
C SER A 672 -10.65 -11.83 41.12
N SER A 673 -11.74 -11.04 41.01
CA SER A 673 -13.04 -11.12 40.29
C SER A 673 -13.85 -9.79 40.41
N LEU A 674 -15.07 -9.74 39.84
CA LEU A 674 -16.25 -8.88 40.13
C LEU A 674 -16.55 -7.61 39.28
N PHE A 675 -17.74 -7.67 38.64
CA PHE A 675 -18.64 -6.62 38.14
C PHE A 675 -19.69 -6.25 39.25
N PRO A 676 -20.73 -5.36 39.09
CA PRO A 676 -21.29 -4.64 37.91
C PRO A 676 -21.50 -3.11 38.19
N SER A 677 -22.50 -2.29 37.77
CA SER A 677 -23.74 -2.39 36.94
C SER A 677 -24.32 -1.02 36.48
N LYS A 678 -24.82 -0.95 35.22
CA LYS A 678 -26.02 -0.20 34.72
C LYS A 678 -26.07 1.36 34.71
N GLY A 679 -26.88 1.91 33.78
CA GLY A 679 -27.38 3.31 33.70
C GLY A 679 -26.86 4.11 32.48
N ILE A 680 -27.48 4.27 31.29
CA ILE A 680 -28.85 4.49 30.74
C ILE A 680 -29.00 5.89 30.10
N PHE A 681 -29.05 5.90 28.75
CA PHE A 681 -29.74 6.79 27.78
C PHE A 681 -29.90 8.34 27.92
N ALA A 682 -29.29 9.06 26.95
CA ALA A 682 -29.92 10.04 26.00
C ALA A 682 -30.52 11.38 26.53
N PRO A 683 -30.97 12.35 25.67
CA PRO A 683 -30.87 12.51 24.20
C PRO A 683 -30.23 13.85 23.74
N SER A 684 -30.39 14.22 22.45
CA SER A 684 -29.94 15.49 21.81
C SER A 684 -30.97 16.64 21.93
N PRO A 685 -30.64 17.90 21.50
CA PRO A 685 -31.15 18.35 20.19
C PRO A 685 -30.32 19.43 19.40
N PHE A 686 -30.45 19.34 18.06
CA PHE A 686 -30.57 20.36 17.00
C PHE A 686 -29.66 21.61 16.75
N HIS A 687 -29.38 21.76 15.44
CA HIS A 687 -29.02 22.89 14.54
C HIS A 687 -29.72 24.26 14.75
N PRO A 688 -29.29 25.40 14.12
CA PRO A 688 -28.73 25.61 12.74
C PRO A 688 -27.29 26.16 12.68
N VAL A 689 -26.49 26.11 11.60
CA VAL A 689 -26.63 26.32 10.12
C VAL A 689 -26.75 27.79 9.70
N CYS A 690 -25.62 28.40 9.27
CA CYS A 690 -25.46 29.06 7.96
C CYS A 690 -24.04 29.56 7.67
N ALA A 691 -23.75 29.80 6.37
CA ALA A 691 -22.64 30.57 5.77
C ALA A 691 -21.17 30.27 6.13
N LEU A 692 -20.39 29.75 5.17
CA LEU A 692 -18.94 30.08 5.00
C LEU A 692 -18.32 29.65 3.64
N ASP A 693 -19.00 29.88 2.51
CA ASP A 693 -18.45 29.66 1.16
C ASP A 693 -17.53 30.79 0.68
N ALA A 694 -16.42 31.06 1.40
CA ALA A 694 -15.36 31.97 0.95
C ALA A 694 -14.07 31.85 1.79
N LEU A 695 -13.24 30.81 1.58
CA LEU A 695 -11.83 30.77 2.07
C LEU A 695 -11.03 29.57 1.50
N PHE A 696 -10.88 29.48 0.17
CA PHE A 696 -10.17 28.35 -0.47
C PHE A 696 -9.23 28.71 -1.64
N TRP A 697 -8.76 29.97 -1.71
CA TRP A 697 -7.64 30.36 -2.56
C TRP A 697 -6.63 31.17 -1.74
N GLY A 698 -5.38 30.69 -1.66
CA GLY A 698 -4.26 31.38 -1.04
C GLY A 698 -3.83 30.88 0.34
N LEU A 699 -3.19 29.69 0.39
CA LEU A 699 -2.17 29.31 1.39
C LEU A 699 -1.37 28.08 0.92
#